data_AF-A0A7Y9RDF3-F1
#
_entry.id   AF-A0A7Y9RDF3-F1
#
_cell.length_a   1.000
_cell.length_b   1.000
_cell.length_c   1.000
_cell.angle_alpha   90.00
_cell.angle_beta   90.00
_cell.angle_gamma   90.00
#
_symmetry.space_group_name_H-M   'P 1'
#
loop_
_entity.id
_entity.type
_entity.pdbx_description
1 polymer ?
#
loop_
_entity_poly.entity_id
_entity_poly.type
_entity_poly.pdbx_seq_one_letter_code
_entity_poly.pdbx_strand_id
1 'polypeptide(L)'
;MFVILALPYLGSTSASRAQIDNYGIWTGLNSTPGQVIEFSTLSNAPIGSPIGTSIYPHSAVLSADGRFAYVVAMSGAVEVIDVVGRTVVATIPVPGSSAGLALSSDGASLYVTSSFHNSVTVISTATNLAVGSSIAVGVTPYGVVVSPDGTRVYVANQGSSNISIIDAASKTVIGTVAAGSSPSGITMSPDGSRIYVANQGGGVTVIDAAAQSVVTTVPVSGAPLSVAASPDGSRIYVTTQSNQVVVINALTNTITASVTLPGGLSGNSIGVTVTPDGSRAYITSPLGFFVMDTATNTLLPFVTVPIVDNGNAGTAFIGPNVIVAAGGAVSAGSDAALTALAFGQYVNFNGGALRFTSAFNTARTISLLAGGGTIDTNGFNATLSGQIINTGALTKTGLGTLTLTGVNSYSGGTFVNGGTLALSGAGTLGDAGGTTTVNSGATLDLGGTTQTQGAVGLNGGTIRNGNLNAPIISAGGVLNGVSGTASLTTTAGFTMLLGNNGYTGATAVNGGVLDVEGTITGTSSVTVNAGGVLMGSGTINPLLVAIAGGGTFAPGNGTPGSVTSIVGDLALQSGAIYQVQVNPSTASHANVTGSATLSGATVSAVFAAGSYIEKKYTILSAGGGLSGSFASAVASSNLPANFKTDLSYDANNAYLNLSLAFVPPPNSGLNGNQQAVANALVNSFDVNGGIPLIYGSMTAAGLTQASGEQGTAAQQTTISAMSQFMGLLTDPFAQREGGPDPANGEAGLAEDVQASAYAARKRTDVFAMFAKAPAQGFARRWSVWAAGFGGSQSTDGRTTDGSNDMTSRIAGTAVGADYWLAPNTKLGFALAGGGTSFGVNGLGSGRSDLFQAGAYLYHANGAAYLSAALAYGWQNITTDRTVTVAGTDRLRAAFDANAYSGRLEGGYRLVGTWIGGIGLTPYGAMQFTTLDRPAYAEHVVSGSSAFALNYAAKSVTDSRSELGLRTDKSFATLAGVLALRGRVAWAHDFNPDRAAAATFQALPVASFVLNGAAQARDAALTTASVEMKWLNGWSAAATFEGEFSSVTRSYAGKGSVRYNW
;
A
#
# COMPACT_ATOMS: atom_id res chain seq x y z
N MET A 1 -10.91 -0.53 -51.82
CA MET A 1 -11.14 -0.86 -53.23
C MET A 1 -10.90 0.39 -54.07
N PHE A 2 -9.70 0.55 -54.63
CA PHE A 2 -9.34 1.72 -55.42
C PHE A 2 -9.88 1.57 -56.85
N VAL A 3 -10.54 2.61 -57.40
CA VAL A 3 -11.26 2.59 -58.68
C VAL A 3 -10.81 3.76 -59.58
N ILE A 4 -9.66 3.64 -60.25
CA ILE A 4 -9.16 4.75 -61.08
C ILE A 4 -9.99 4.86 -62.38
N LEU A 5 -10.46 6.07 -62.71
CA LEU A 5 -11.26 6.41 -63.90
C LEU A 5 -10.68 7.67 -64.55
N ALA A 6 -10.51 7.65 -65.87
CA ALA A 6 -9.92 8.71 -66.69
C ALA A 6 -10.91 9.13 -67.80
N LEU A 7 -11.28 10.42 -67.89
CA LEU A 7 -12.31 10.92 -68.83
C LEU A 7 -11.75 12.05 -69.76
N PRO A 8 -11.75 11.87 -71.10
CA PRO A 8 -11.49 12.89 -72.16
C PRO A 8 -12.70 13.75 -72.60
N TYR A 9 -12.43 14.84 -73.36
CA TYR A 9 -13.39 15.80 -73.99
C TYR A 9 -13.73 15.47 -75.46
N LEU A 10 -14.95 15.86 -75.91
CA LEU A 10 -15.46 15.83 -77.30
C LEU A 10 -15.46 17.21 -77.97
N GLY A 11 -15.20 17.25 -79.29
CA GLY A 11 -15.21 18.46 -80.11
C GLY A 11 -16.47 19.35 -80.02
N SER A 12 -16.21 20.63 -79.75
CA SER A 12 -17.00 21.86 -79.98
C SER A 12 -18.55 21.83 -79.95
N THR A 13 -19.15 22.33 -78.87
CA THR A 13 -20.17 23.41 -78.93
C THR A 13 -20.05 24.35 -77.72
N SER A 14 -20.37 25.62 -77.90
CA SER A 14 -19.99 26.77 -77.07
C SER A 14 -20.62 26.88 -75.67
N ALA A 15 -21.34 25.87 -75.20
CA ALA A 15 -22.17 25.97 -73.97
C ALA A 15 -21.56 25.32 -72.71
N SER A 16 -20.49 24.52 -72.82
CA SER A 16 -19.93 23.76 -71.68
C SER A 16 -18.74 24.43 -70.97
N ARG A 17 -18.34 25.65 -71.37
CA ARG A 17 -17.07 26.28 -70.95
C ARG A 17 -16.97 26.67 -69.47
N ALA A 18 -18.06 26.54 -68.70
CA ALA A 18 -18.11 26.85 -67.27
C ALA A 18 -18.15 25.60 -66.34
N GLN A 19 -18.10 24.37 -66.89
CA GLN A 19 -18.04 23.12 -66.09
C GLN A 19 -16.66 22.44 -66.13
N ILE A 20 -15.63 23.16 -66.61
CA ILE A 20 -14.31 22.60 -67.03
C ILE A 20 -13.31 22.34 -65.88
N ASP A 21 -13.61 22.67 -64.62
CA ASP A 21 -12.63 22.59 -63.52
C ASP A 21 -12.54 21.23 -62.76
N ASN A 22 -13.19 20.15 -63.21
CA ASN A 22 -13.24 18.88 -62.48
C ASN A 22 -12.85 17.63 -63.33
N TYR A 23 -11.58 17.54 -63.73
CA TYR A 23 -11.01 16.28 -64.22
C TYR A 23 -10.44 15.49 -63.04
N GLY A 24 -10.88 14.25 -62.77
CA GLY A 24 -10.26 13.52 -61.66
C GLY A 24 -10.50 12.02 -61.51
N ILE A 25 -9.67 11.43 -60.64
CA ILE A 25 -9.56 10.00 -60.34
C ILE A 25 -10.35 9.62 -59.10
N TRP A 26 -11.08 8.52 -59.12
CA TRP A 26 -11.94 8.09 -58.03
C TRP A 26 -11.29 6.97 -57.18
N THR A 27 -11.53 6.93 -55.86
CA THR A 27 -10.97 5.91 -54.95
C THR A 27 -11.94 5.59 -53.77
N GLY A 28 -11.98 4.35 -53.25
CA GLY A 28 -12.78 3.95 -52.06
C GLY A 28 -12.02 2.92 -51.19
N LEU A 29 -12.16 2.74 -49.86
CA LEU A 29 -13.20 2.98 -48.86
C LEU A 29 -12.75 4.06 -47.85
N ASN A 30 -13.67 4.92 -47.40
CA ASN A 30 -13.46 5.81 -46.25
C ASN A 30 -14.19 5.24 -45.02
N SER A 31 -13.48 5.07 -43.91
CA SER A 31 -14.08 4.83 -42.59
C SER A 31 -13.88 6.04 -41.70
N THR A 32 -14.93 6.47 -41.00
CA THR A 32 -14.83 7.53 -39.99
C THR A 32 -14.18 7.01 -38.70
N PRO A 33 -13.52 7.88 -37.92
CA PRO A 33 -12.99 7.51 -36.61
C PRO A 33 -14.07 6.93 -35.69
N GLY A 34 -13.86 5.71 -35.17
CA GLY A 34 -14.72 5.03 -34.21
C GLY A 34 -15.66 3.95 -34.76
N GLN A 35 -15.70 3.72 -36.08
CA GLN A 35 -16.60 2.72 -36.67
C GLN A 35 -15.93 1.33 -36.74
N VAL A 36 -16.60 0.30 -36.21
CA VAL A 36 -16.20 -1.11 -36.38
C VAL A 36 -16.74 -1.59 -37.72
N ILE A 37 -15.86 -2.08 -38.59
CA ILE A 37 -16.25 -2.62 -39.90
C ILE A 37 -16.27 -4.14 -39.79
N GLU A 38 -17.46 -4.73 -39.90
CA GLU A 38 -17.62 -6.17 -40.09
C GLU A 38 -17.66 -6.46 -41.60
N PHE A 39 -16.77 -7.34 -42.08
CA PHE A 39 -16.67 -7.69 -43.51
C PHE A 39 -17.91 -8.39 -44.06
N SER A 40 -18.81 -8.89 -43.20
CA SER A 40 -20.05 -9.57 -43.58
C SER A 40 -21.14 -8.65 -44.12
N THR A 41 -21.03 -7.31 -44.02
CA THR A 41 -22.13 -6.37 -44.29
C THR A 41 -21.85 -5.27 -45.32
N LEU A 42 -20.86 -5.42 -46.21
CA LEU A 42 -20.53 -4.40 -47.20
C LEU A 42 -21.59 -4.30 -48.32
N SER A 43 -22.57 -3.39 -48.16
CA SER A 43 -23.39 -2.82 -49.24
C SER A 43 -23.05 -1.34 -49.44
N ASN A 44 -22.73 -0.95 -50.68
CA ASN A 44 -22.74 0.42 -51.24
C ASN A 44 -22.21 1.57 -50.36
N ALA A 45 -20.90 1.62 -50.08
CA ALA A 45 -20.26 2.86 -49.63
C ALA A 45 -20.02 3.82 -50.82
N PRO A 46 -20.23 5.15 -50.67
CA PRO A 46 -20.00 6.12 -51.73
C PRO A 46 -18.52 6.21 -52.12
N ILE A 47 -18.25 6.33 -53.41
CA ILE A 47 -16.92 6.58 -53.97
C ILE A 47 -16.52 8.02 -53.60
N GLY A 48 -15.31 8.23 -53.04
CA GLY A 48 -14.85 9.56 -52.60
C GLY A 48 -14.76 10.56 -53.75
N SER A 49 -14.62 11.86 -53.47
CA SER A 49 -14.50 12.92 -54.50
C SER A 49 -13.38 12.64 -55.53
N PRO A 50 -13.41 13.22 -56.74
CA PRO A 50 -12.33 13.06 -57.71
C PRO A 50 -11.00 13.64 -57.18
N ILE A 51 -9.87 13.01 -57.52
CA ILE A 51 -8.52 13.58 -57.37
C ILE A 51 -8.23 14.40 -58.62
N GLY A 52 -8.09 15.72 -58.50
CA GLY A 52 -7.85 16.62 -59.63
C GLY A 52 -6.55 16.32 -60.39
N THR A 53 -6.62 16.17 -61.72
CA THR A 53 -5.44 16.06 -62.61
C THR A 53 -5.28 17.33 -63.45
N SER A 54 -4.05 17.75 -63.76
CA SER A 54 -3.80 18.90 -64.66
C SER A 54 -3.72 18.50 -66.14
N ILE A 55 -3.75 17.19 -66.42
CA ILE A 55 -3.64 16.60 -67.76
C ILE A 55 -4.94 15.86 -68.17
N TYR A 56 -5.11 15.60 -69.47
CA TYR A 56 -6.23 14.83 -70.04
C TYR A 56 -5.96 13.32 -70.03
N PRO A 57 -6.48 12.55 -69.07
CA PRO A 57 -5.99 11.21 -68.83
C PRO A 57 -6.47 10.22 -69.92
N HIS A 58 -5.53 9.47 -70.48
CA HIS A 58 -5.75 8.49 -71.56
C HIS A 58 -5.45 7.05 -71.12
N SER A 59 -4.41 6.86 -70.29
CA SER A 59 -4.07 5.57 -69.68
C SER A 59 -3.51 5.77 -68.26
N ALA A 60 -3.61 4.75 -67.39
CA ALA A 60 -3.05 4.77 -66.04
C ALA A 60 -2.50 3.40 -65.58
N VAL A 61 -1.58 3.38 -64.62
CA VAL A 61 -1.10 2.15 -63.94
C VAL A 61 -0.77 2.47 -62.48
N LEU A 62 -0.94 1.52 -61.58
CA LEU A 62 -0.48 1.65 -60.19
C LEU A 62 0.92 1.09 -60.01
N SER A 63 1.65 1.66 -59.06
CA SER A 63 2.81 1.00 -58.46
C SER A 63 2.40 -0.33 -57.81
N ALA A 64 3.35 -1.26 -57.71
CA ALA A 64 3.09 -2.61 -57.18
C ALA A 64 2.55 -2.61 -55.73
N ASP A 65 2.92 -1.61 -54.94
CA ASP A 65 2.43 -1.40 -53.56
C ASP A 65 1.08 -0.68 -53.48
N GLY A 66 0.55 -0.20 -54.62
CA GLY A 66 -0.69 0.56 -54.73
C GLY A 66 -0.63 1.99 -54.19
N ARG A 67 0.57 2.49 -53.86
CA ARG A 67 0.76 3.83 -53.28
C ARG A 67 0.64 4.95 -54.31
N PHE A 68 1.15 4.73 -55.52
CA PHE A 68 1.18 5.73 -56.58
C PHE A 68 0.42 5.29 -57.82
N ALA A 69 -0.30 6.22 -58.44
CA ALA A 69 -0.87 6.06 -59.78
C ALA A 69 -0.08 6.90 -60.77
N TYR A 70 0.37 6.28 -61.87
CA TYR A 70 0.97 6.96 -63.00
C TYR A 70 -0.09 7.11 -64.09
N VAL A 71 -0.33 8.34 -64.52
CA VAL A 71 -1.40 8.68 -65.46
C VAL A 71 -0.82 9.44 -66.63
N VAL A 72 -1.07 9.00 -67.86
CA VAL A 72 -0.58 9.68 -69.07
C VAL A 72 -1.71 10.37 -69.81
N ALA A 73 -1.38 11.48 -70.46
CA ALA A 73 -2.30 12.21 -71.32
C ALA A 73 -1.80 12.36 -72.75
N MET A 74 -2.74 12.49 -73.69
CA MET A 74 -2.47 12.83 -75.08
C MET A 74 -1.78 14.21 -75.27
N SER A 75 -1.62 15.00 -74.20
CA SER A 75 -0.94 16.29 -74.17
C SER A 75 0.57 16.20 -73.89
N GLY A 76 1.13 15.01 -73.60
CA GLY A 76 2.59 14.82 -73.47
C GLY A 76 3.17 14.95 -72.06
N ALA A 77 2.48 14.43 -71.05
CA ALA A 77 3.02 14.31 -69.70
C ALA A 77 2.47 13.07 -68.98
N VAL A 78 3.23 12.59 -67.97
CA VAL A 78 2.80 11.60 -66.98
C VAL A 78 2.66 12.28 -65.62
N GLU A 79 1.47 12.26 -65.03
CA GLU A 79 1.26 12.65 -63.64
C GLU A 79 1.43 11.46 -62.70
N VAL A 80 2.17 11.66 -61.61
CA VAL A 80 2.33 10.72 -60.51
C VAL A 80 1.45 11.19 -59.37
N ILE A 81 0.54 10.35 -58.94
CA ILE A 81 -0.51 10.70 -57.98
C ILE A 81 -0.33 9.83 -56.75
N ASP A 82 -0.19 10.46 -55.59
CA ASP A 82 -0.27 9.75 -54.31
C ASP A 82 -1.73 9.39 -54.07
N VAL A 83 -2.02 8.10 -54.13
CA VAL A 83 -3.37 7.54 -54.01
C VAL A 83 -3.95 7.79 -52.62
N VAL A 84 -3.08 7.80 -51.60
CA VAL A 84 -3.45 8.00 -50.19
C VAL A 84 -3.53 9.49 -49.86
N GLY A 85 -2.53 10.25 -50.31
CA GLY A 85 -2.45 11.71 -50.12
C GLY A 85 -3.47 12.49 -50.97
N ARG A 86 -4.03 11.86 -52.01
CA ARG A 86 -5.00 12.45 -52.95
C ARG A 86 -4.46 13.69 -53.66
N THR A 87 -3.17 13.68 -53.97
CA THR A 87 -2.46 14.81 -54.59
C THR A 87 -1.57 14.33 -55.74
N VAL A 88 -1.41 15.19 -56.75
CA VAL A 88 -0.36 15.02 -57.75
C VAL A 88 0.98 15.35 -57.07
N VAL A 89 1.89 14.37 -57.03
CA VAL A 89 3.21 14.51 -56.39
C VAL A 89 4.34 14.74 -57.40
N ALA A 90 4.12 14.44 -58.67
CA ALA A 90 5.04 14.79 -59.76
C ALA A 90 4.33 14.88 -61.11
N THR A 91 4.86 15.70 -62.02
CA THR A 91 4.46 15.75 -63.43
C THR A 91 5.72 15.61 -64.29
N ILE A 92 5.77 14.56 -65.10
CA ILE A 92 6.94 14.15 -65.87
C ILE A 92 6.69 14.44 -67.35
N PRO A 93 7.46 15.33 -67.98
CA PRO A 93 7.30 15.63 -69.41
C PRO A 93 7.65 14.40 -70.27
N VAL A 94 6.82 14.09 -71.27
CA VAL A 94 7.13 13.09 -72.31
C VAL A 94 6.90 13.70 -73.70
N PRO A 95 7.67 13.31 -74.74
CA PRO A 95 7.54 13.93 -76.05
C PRO A 95 6.18 13.60 -76.72
N GLY A 96 5.47 14.62 -77.21
CA GLY A 96 4.28 14.48 -78.07
C GLY A 96 3.05 13.85 -77.41
N SER A 97 2.08 13.40 -78.23
CA SER A 97 0.87 12.74 -77.73
C SER A 97 1.15 11.31 -77.35
N SER A 98 0.91 10.95 -76.09
CA SER A 98 1.15 9.62 -75.55
C SER A 98 -0.16 8.85 -75.32
N ALA A 99 -0.14 7.56 -75.69
CA ALA A 99 -1.34 6.71 -75.78
C ALA A 99 -1.36 5.56 -74.75
N GLY A 100 -0.31 4.76 -74.69
CA GLY A 100 -0.16 3.65 -73.74
C GLY A 100 0.94 3.89 -72.72
N LEU A 101 0.79 3.23 -71.57
CA LEU A 101 1.84 3.12 -70.56
C LEU A 101 1.83 1.72 -69.92
N ALA A 102 3.00 1.22 -69.53
CA ALA A 102 3.15 -0.06 -68.86
C ALA A 102 4.28 -0.02 -67.83
N LEU A 103 4.05 -0.62 -66.67
CA LEU A 103 5.04 -0.74 -65.60
C LEU A 103 5.78 -2.08 -65.72
N SER A 104 7.08 -2.09 -65.45
CA SER A 104 7.86 -3.32 -65.31
C SER A 104 7.36 -4.16 -64.13
N SER A 105 7.55 -5.48 -64.18
CA SER A 105 7.07 -6.41 -63.14
C SER A 105 7.68 -6.16 -61.75
N ASP A 106 8.89 -5.59 -61.69
CA ASP A 106 9.56 -5.14 -60.45
C ASP A 106 9.12 -3.74 -59.99
N GLY A 107 8.31 -3.03 -60.78
CA GLY A 107 7.85 -1.67 -60.50
C GLY A 107 8.89 -0.56 -60.70
N ALA A 108 10.09 -0.86 -61.19
CA ALA A 108 11.20 0.09 -61.26
C ALA A 108 11.16 1.02 -62.50
N SER A 109 10.57 0.57 -63.61
CA SER A 109 10.56 1.28 -64.89
C SER A 109 9.16 1.39 -65.48
N LEU A 110 8.79 2.61 -65.89
CA LEU A 110 7.54 2.90 -66.58
C LEU A 110 7.83 3.20 -68.07
N TYR A 111 7.21 2.45 -68.98
CA TYR A 111 7.34 2.62 -70.42
C TYR A 111 6.13 3.38 -70.95
N VAL A 112 6.37 4.46 -71.69
CA VAL A 112 5.32 5.36 -72.18
C VAL A 112 5.48 5.53 -73.69
N THR A 113 4.44 5.19 -74.46
CA THR A 113 4.46 5.35 -75.92
C THR A 113 4.14 6.79 -76.31
N SER A 114 4.85 7.33 -77.30
CA SER A 114 4.66 8.66 -77.87
C SER A 114 4.28 8.57 -79.35
N SER A 115 2.98 8.60 -79.64
CA SER A 115 2.38 8.28 -80.94
C SER A 115 2.86 9.20 -82.08
N PHE A 116 3.01 10.51 -81.85
CA PHE A 116 3.48 11.45 -82.90
C PHE A 116 5.00 11.50 -83.05
N HIS A 117 5.76 10.91 -82.12
CA HIS A 117 7.22 10.89 -82.15
C HIS A 117 7.79 9.52 -82.50
N ASN A 118 6.93 8.52 -82.77
CA ASN A 118 7.29 7.15 -83.11
C ASN A 118 8.30 6.56 -82.10
N SER A 119 8.08 6.79 -80.81
CA SER A 119 9.04 6.43 -79.77
C SER A 119 8.41 5.93 -78.46
N VAL A 120 9.22 5.34 -77.59
CA VAL A 120 8.88 4.97 -76.21
C VAL A 120 9.84 5.69 -75.24
N THR A 121 9.29 6.42 -74.28
CA THR A 121 10.05 7.01 -73.17
C THR A 121 10.05 6.05 -71.98
N VAL A 122 11.22 5.84 -71.38
CA VAL A 122 11.37 5.04 -70.15
C VAL A 122 11.54 6.00 -68.98
N ILE A 123 10.76 5.82 -67.91
CA ILE A 123 10.78 6.64 -66.70
C ILE A 123 11.16 5.75 -65.51
N SER A 124 12.09 6.20 -64.68
CA SER A 124 12.40 5.55 -63.40
C SER A 124 11.35 5.95 -62.36
N THR A 125 10.71 4.96 -61.73
CA THR A 125 9.70 5.22 -60.68
C THR A 125 10.30 5.71 -59.37
N ALA A 126 11.58 5.42 -59.12
CA ALA A 126 12.30 5.87 -57.94
C ALA A 126 12.66 7.36 -58.01
N THR A 127 12.96 7.88 -59.21
CA THR A 127 13.39 9.28 -59.40
C THR A 127 12.33 10.15 -60.08
N ASN A 128 11.28 9.55 -60.67
CA ASN A 128 10.30 10.23 -61.52
C ASN A 128 10.95 11.00 -62.68
N LEU A 129 12.05 10.47 -63.23
CA LEU A 129 12.79 11.07 -64.34
C LEU A 129 12.92 10.09 -65.51
N ALA A 130 12.93 10.64 -66.73
CA ALA A 130 13.22 9.88 -67.94
C ALA A 130 14.65 9.29 -67.89
N VAL A 131 14.80 8.04 -68.33
CA VAL A 131 16.06 7.30 -68.28
C VAL A 131 16.65 7.16 -69.68
N GLY A 132 17.53 8.09 -70.03
CA GLY A 132 18.18 8.16 -71.34
C GLY A 132 17.30 8.78 -72.43
N SER A 133 17.70 8.61 -73.69
CA SER A 133 16.92 9.05 -74.86
C SER A 133 15.71 8.16 -75.11
N SER A 134 14.66 8.69 -75.75
CA SER A 134 13.50 7.88 -76.14
C SER A 134 13.88 6.83 -77.19
N ILE A 135 13.29 5.64 -77.09
CA ILE A 135 13.56 4.48 -77.94
C ILE A 135 12.72 4.63 -79.22
N ALA A 136 13.33 4.72 -80.39
CA ALA A 136 12.61 4.77 -81.65
C ALA A 136 11.93 3.42 -81.95
N VAL A 137 10.63 3.44 -82.28
CA VAL A 137 9.82 2.27 -82.62
C VAL A 137 9.11 2.49 -83.97
N GLY A 138 8.14 1.63 -84.32
CA GLY A 138 7.35 1.78 -85.54
C GLY A 138 6.46 3.04 -85.55
N VAL A 139 5.70 3.20 -86.64
CA VAL A 139 4.91 4.42 -86.88
C VAL A 139 3.63 4.40 -86.03
N THR A 140 3.37 5.49 -85.31
CA THR A 140 2.20 5.68 -84.44
C THR A 140 2.06 4.58 -83.37
N PRO A 141 3.00 4.48 -82.40
CA PRO A 141 2.87 3.52 -81.30
C PRO A 141 1.66 3.84 -80.42
N TYR A 142 0.92 2.81 -80.00
CA TYR A 142 -0.33 2.94 -79.25
C TYR A 142 -0.32 2.14 -77.94
N GLY A 143 -0.58 0.83 -78.00
CA GLY A 143 -0.49 -0.04 -76.83
C GLY A 143 0.95 -0.46 -76.52
N VAL A 144 1.26 -0.63 -75.25
CA VAL A 144 2.54 -1.19 -74.77
C VAL A 144 2.29 -2.20 -73.66
N VAL A 145 3.05 -3.29 -73.66
CA VAL A 145 3.03 -4.31 -72.60
C VAL A 145 4.46 -4.77 -72.29
N VAL A 146 4.76 -5.01 -71.02
CA VAL A 146 6.04 -5.59 -70.57
C VAL A 146 5.85 -7.09 -70.34
N SER A 147 6.83 -7.90 -70.70
CA SER A 147 6.78 -9.34 -70.42
C SER A 147 6.79 -9.62 -68.91
N PRO A 148 6.17 -10.72 -68.43
CA PRO A 148 6.13 -11.05 -67.00
C PRO A 148 7.51 -11.16 -66.34
N ASP A 149 8.51 -11.65 -67.09
CA ASP A 149 9.92 -11.75 -66.67
C ASP A 149 10.66 -10.40 -66.69
N GLY A 150 10.02 -9.32 -67.17
CA GLY A 150 10.59 -7.99 -67.26
C GLY A 150 11.67 -7.81 -68.35
N THR A 151 11.96 -8.83 -69.16
CA THR A 151 13.10 -8.79 -70.09
C THR A 151 12.79 -8.10 -71.41
N ARG A 152 11.52 -8.03 -71.81
CA ARG A 152 11.08 -7.48 -73.11
C ARG A 152 9.89 -6.54 -72.97
N VAL A 153 9.83 -5.55 -73.87
CA VAL A 153 8.70 -4.65 -74.01
C VAL A 153 8.16 -4.73 -75.44
N TYR A 154 6.86 -4.94 -75.58
CA TYR A 154 6.17 -5.07 -76.85
C TYR A 154 5.29 -3.86 -77.09
N VAL A 155 5.43 -3.25 -78.26
CA VAL A 155 4.74 -2.01 -78.63
C VAL A 155 3.94 -2.24 -79.89
N ALA A 156 2.63 -1.99 -79.85
CA ALA A 156 1.77 -2.02 -81.02
C ALA A 156 1.91 -0.71 -81.81
N ASN A 157 2.31 -0.81 -83.09
CA ASN A 157 2.51 0.35 -83.95
C ASN A 157 1.37 0.44 -84.98
N GLN A 158 0.41 1.33 -84.71
CA GLN A 158 -0.83 1.45 -85.46
C GLN A 158 -0.58 1.79 -86.94
N GLY A 159 0.36 2.71 -87.21
CA GLY A 159 0.64 3.22 -88.55
C GLY A 159 1.47 2.28 -89.42
N SER A 160 2.38 1.51 -88.82
CA SER A 160 3.22 0.54 -89.55
C SER A 160 2.67 -0.89 -89.56
N SER A 161 1.50 -1.13 -88.95
CA SER A 161 0.82 -2.45 -88.90
C SER A 161 1.73 -3.58 -88.41
N ASN A 162 2.51 -3.32 -87.36
CA ASN A 162 3.43 -4.29 -86.76
C ASN A 162 3.56 -4.06 -85.24
N ILE A 163 4.25 -4.97 -84.55
CA ILE A 163 4.73 -4.76 -83.18
C ILE A 163 6.25 -4.56 -83.17
N SER A 164 6.76 -3.66 -82.33
CA SER A 164 8.19 -3.54 -82.01
C SER A 164 8.51 -4.32 -80.74
N ILE A 165 9.64 -5.02 -80.75
CA ILE A 165 10.17 -5.75 -79.59
C ILE A 165 11.39 -5.00 -79.08
N ILE A 166 11.33 -4.54 -77.84
CA ILE A 166 12.40 -3.82 -77.16
C ILE A 166 13.03 -4.75 -76.10
N ASP A 167 14.35 -4.81 -76.06
CA ASP A 167 15.08 -5.40 -74.95
C ASP A 167 15.11 -4.43 -73.77
N ALA A 168 14.56 -4.83 -72.62
CA ALA A 168 14.33 -3.93 -71.48
C ALA A 168 15.64 -3.45 -70.83
N ALA A 169 16.69 -4.28 -70.87
CA ALA A 169 17.99 -3.99 -70.27
C ALA A 169 18.79 -2.98 -71.10
N SER A 170 18.96 -3.25 -72.39
CA SER A 170 19.69 -2.38 -73.33
C SER A 170 18.87 -1.20 -73.82
N LYS A 171 17.54 -1.24 -73.69
CA LYS A 171 16.59 -0.21 -74.16
C LYS A 171 16.69 0.02 -75.66
N THR A 172 16.86 -1.05 -76.43
CA THR A 172 16.96 -1.02 -77.89
C THR A 172 15.91 -1.93 -78.54
N VAL A 173 15.46 -1.57 -79.75
CA VAL A 173 14.58 -2.44 -80.54
C VAL A 173 15.39 -3.59 -81.10
N ILE A 174 15.00 -4.83 -80.76
CA ILE A 174 15.67 -6.06 -81.17
C ILE A 174 14.93 -6.82 -82.28
N GLY A 175 13.72 -6.40 -82.63
CA GLY A 175 12.95 -7.02 -83.71
C GLY A 175 11.58 -6.39 -83.94
N THR A 176 10.93 -6.78 -85.04
CA THR A 176 9.51 -6.45 -85.31
C THR A 176 8.76 -7.68 -85.80
N VAL A 177 7.47 -7.76 -85.50
CA VAL A 177 6.58 -8.85 -85.96
C VAL A 177 5.36 -8.24 -86.62
N ALA A 178 4.95 -8.74 -87.77
CA ALA A 178 3.75 -8.27 -88.46
C ALA A 178 2.50 -8.45 -87.59
N ALA A 179 1.60 -7.46 -87.59
CA ALA A 179 0.30 -7.51 -86.96
C ALA A 179 -0.81 -7.31 -88.02
N GLY A 180 -2.08 -7.31 -87.60
CA GLY A 180 -3.18 -6.89 -88.47
C GLY A 180 -3.15 -5.39 -88.76
N SER A 181 -4.10 -4.92 -89.58
CA SER A 181 -4.19 -3.49 -89.92
C SER A 181 -4.59 -2.66 -88.69
N SER A 182 -3.84 -1.59 -88.42
CA SER A 182 -4.04 -0.68 -87.28
C SER A 182 -4.11 -1.37 -85.91
N PRO A 183 -3.02 -2.02 -85.45
CA PRO A 183 -2.95 -2.60 -84.11
C PRO A 183 -3.08 -1.51 -83.04
N SER A 184 -3.81 -1.80 -81.97
CA SER A 184 -4.17 -0.85 -80.92
C SER A 184 -3.83 -1.40 -79.53
N GLY A 185 -4.78 -2.03 -78.84
CA GLY A 185 -4.55 -2.72 -77.59
C GLY A 185 -3.62 -3.93 -77.77
N ILE A 186 -2.71 -4.11 -76.82
CA ILE A 186 -1.79 -5.24 -76.75
C ILE A 186 -1.78 -5.79 -75.33
N THR A 187 -1.82 -7.11 -75.19
CA THR A 187 -1.65 -7.79 -73.90
C THR A 187 -0.84 -9.06 -74.09
N MET A 188 -0.33 -9.61 -73.00
CA MET A 188 0.46 -10.84 -72.98
C MET A 188 -0.21 -11.84 -72.06
N SER A 189 -0.11 -13.13 -72.37
CA SER A 189 -0.56 -14.17 -71.45
C SER A 189 0.29 -14.14 -70.17
N PRO A 190 -0.28 -14.51 -69.01
CA PRO A 190 0.44 -14.48 -67.73
C PRO A 190 1.71 -15.35 -67.68
N ASP A 191 1.73 -16.45 -68.45
CA ASP A 191 2.89 -17.33 -68.61
C ASP A 191 3.96 -16.79 -69.58
N GLY A 192 3.68 -15.65 -70.23
CA GLY A 192 4.56 -15.03 -71.21
C GLY A 192 4.68 -15.77 -72.55
N SER A 193 3.84 -16.77 -72.83
CA SER A 193 3.98 -17.60 -74.05
C SER A 193 3.32 -16.98 -75.30
N ARG A 194 2.30 -16.12 -75.12
CA ARG A 194 1.48 -15.56 -76.20
C ARG A 194 1.27 -14.06 -76.04
N ILE A 195 1.31 -13.34 -77.16
CA ILE A 195 0.95 -11.93 -77.24
C ILE A 195 -0.33 -11.82 -78.06
N TYR A 196 -1.31 -11.06 -77.55
CA TYR A 196 -2.59 -10.81 -78.21
C TYR A 196 -2.68 -9.34 -78.58
N VAL A 197 -2.90 -9.07 -79.86
CA VAL A 197 -2.94 -7.71 -80.41
C VAL A 197 -4.30 -7.46 -81.04
N ALA A 198 -5.05 -6.49 -80.52
CA ALA A 198 -6.33 -6.06 -81.08
C ALA A 198 -6.09 -5.17 -82.31
N ASN A 199 -6.61 -5.57 -83.47
CA ASN A 199 -6.45 -4.83 -84.73
C ASN A 199 -7.76 -4.13 -85.11
N GLN A 200 -7.74 -2.81 -85.27
CA GLN A 200 -8.94 -2.06 -85.65
C GLN A 200 -9.42 -2.40 -87.07
N GLY A 201 -8.52 -2.85 -87.95
CA GLY A 201 -8.89 -3.37 -89.27
C GLY A 201 -9.61 -4.72 -89.25
N GLY A 202 -9.75 -5.35 -88.07
CA GLY A 202 -10.47 -6.60 -87.85
C GLY A 202 -9.59 -7.69 -87.22
N GLY A 203 -10.13 -8.36 -86.21
CA GLY A 203 -9.51 -9.51 -85.56
C GLY A 203 -8.44 -9.22 -84.49
N VAL A 204 -8.03 -10.29 -83.80
CA VAL A 204 -6.97 -10.29 -82.79
C VAL A 204 -5.84 -11.17 -83.27
N THR A 205 -4.66 -10.59 -83.49
CA THR A 205 -3.46 -11.34 -83.88
C THR A 205 -2.85 -11.98 -82.64
N VAL A 206 -2.61 -13.29 -82.71
CA VAL A 206 -1.97 -14.08 -81.67
C VAL A 206 -0.54 -14.39 -82.12
N ILE A 207 0.44 -14.01 -81.31
CA ILE A 207 1.87 -14.12 -81.61
C ILE A 207 2.53 -15.03 -80.57
N ASP A 208 3.42 -15.90 -81.00
CA ASP A 208 4.30 -16.67 -80.14
C ASP A 208 5.43 -15.76 -79.64
N ALA A 209 5.51 -15.53 -78.33
CA ALA A 209 6.47 -14.59 -77.76
C ALA A 209 7.93 -15.08 -77.86
N ALA A 210 8.13 -16.40 -77.81
CA ALA A 210 9.45 -17.01 -77.89
C ALA A 210 9.94 -17.08 -79.35
N ALA A 211 9.08 -17.56 -80.26
CA ALA A 211 9.38 -17.67 -81.68
C ALA A 211 9.24 -16.34 -82.45
N GLN A 212 8.70 -15.30 -81.83
CA GLN A 212 8.48 -13.97 -82.42
C GLN A 212 7.76 -14.02 -83.77
N SER A 213 6.75 -14.87 -83.89
CA SER A 213 6.01 -15.08 -85.14
C SER A 213 4.51 -15.21 -84.89
N VAL A 214 3.72 -14.86 -85.89
CA VAL A 214 2.25 -14.95 -85.82
C VAL A 214 1.83 -16.41 -85.78
N VAL A 215 1.04 -16.78 -84.77
CA VAL A 215 0.41 -18.10 -84.64
C VAL A 215 -0.86 -18.14 -85.48
N THR A 216 -1.75 -17.15 -85.29
CA THR A 216 -3.02 -17.03 -86.00
C THR A 216 -3.62 -15.62 -85.83
N THR A 217 -4.67 -15.32 -86.58
CA THR A 217 -5.52 -14.14 -86.35
C THR A 217 -6.95 -14.61 -86.11
N VAL A 218 -7.46 -14.36 -84.91
CA VAL A 218 -8.85 -14.68 -84.54
C VAL A 218 -9.77 -13.62 -85.14
N PRO A 219 -10.72 -13.98 -86.03
CA PRO A 219 -11.61 -13.00 -86.65
C PRO A 219 -12.60 -12.44 -85.62
N VAL A 220 -12.49 -11.14 -85.35
CA VAL A 220 -13.37 -10.39 -84.44
C VAL A 220 -13.90 -9.18 -85.22
N SER A 221 -15.22 -9.09 -85.35
CA SER A 221 -15.91 -8.01 -86.05
C SER A 221 -15.99 -6.74 -85.19
N GLY A 222 -16.21 -5.59 -85.84
CA GLY A 222 -16.53 -4.34 -85.15
C GLY A 222 -15.33 -3.58 -84.59
N ALA A 223 -14.18 -3.65 -85.26
CA ALA A 223 -12.94 -2.93 -84.92
C ALA A 223 -12.51 -3.10 -83.43
N PRO A 224 -11.85 -4.22 -83.10
CA PRO A 224 -11.21 -4.44 -81.80
C PRO A 224 -10.31 -3.26 -81.35
N LEU A 225 -10.46 -2.82 -80.11
CA LEU A 225 -9.73 -1.66 -79.54
C LEU A 225 -8.83 -2.02 -78.36
N SER A 226 -9.38 -2.67 -77.32
CA SER A 226 -8.64 -3.05 -76.11
C SER A 226 -8.72 -4.56 -75.91
N VAL A 227 -7.69 -5.11 -75.28
CA VAL A 227 -7.55 -6.55 -75.06
C VAL A 227 -6.93 -6.79 -73.68
N ALA A 228 -7.49 -7.74 -72.93
CA ALA A 228 -6.99 -8.16 -71.62
C ALA A 228 -7.04 -9.68 -71.49
N ALA A 229 -5.95 -10.27 -70.98
CA ALA A 229 -5.92 -11.69 -70.64
C ALA A 229 -6.49 -11.92 -69.23
N SER A 230 -7.16 -13.06 -69.02
CA SER A 230 -7.47 -13.54 -67.68
C SER A 230 -6.20 -13.95 -66.95
N PRO A 231 -6.15 -13.85 -65.60
CA PRO A 231 -4.96 -14.18 -64.81
C PRO A 231 -4.52 -15.66 -64.88
N ASP A 232 -5.46 -16.56 -65.17
CA ASP A 232 -5.18 -17.98 -65.43
C ASP A 232 -4.73 -18.24 -66.88
N GLY A 233 -4.70 -17.19 -67.72
CA GLY A 233 -4.36 -17.25 -69.13
C GLY A 233 -5.37 -18.01 -70.00
N SER A 234 -6.53 -18.42 -69.47
CA SER A 234 -7.49 -19.27 -70.19
C SER A 234 -8.40 -18.50 -71.15
N ARG A 235 -8.61 -17.20 -70.93
CA ARG A 235 -9.53 -16.35 -71.69
C ARG A 235 -8.92 -14.99 -72.02
N ILE A 236 -9.26 -14.47 -73.19
CA ILE A 236 -8.90 -13.12 -73.64
C ILE A 236 -10.19 -12.33 -73.87
N TYR A 237 -10.31 -11.20 -73.19
CA TYR A 237 -11.44 -10.28 -73.30
C TYR A 237 -11.05 -9.15 -74.25
N VAL A 238 -11.91 -8.86 -75.23
CA VAL A 238 -11.65 -7.90 -76.30
C VAL A 238 -12.83 -6.95 -76.40
N THR A 239 -12.59 -5.64 -76.32
CA THR A 239 -13.63 -4.65 -76.60
C THR A 239 -13.63 -4.24 -78.07
N THR A 240 -14.81 -3.91 -78.58
CA THR A 240 -15.04 -3.54 -79.99
C THR A 240 -15.72 -2.18 -80.10
N GLN A 241 -15.50 -1.47 -81.21
CA GLN A 241 -16.25 -0.24 -81.55
C GLN A 241 -17.74 -0.50 -81.77
N SER A 242 -18.15 -1.76 -82.03
CA SER A 242 -19.56 -2.18 -82.11
C SER A 242 -20.26 -2.37 -80.75
N ASN A 243 -19.69 -1.85 -79.66
CA ASN A 243 -20.23 -1.94 -78.30
C ASN A 243 -20.38 -3.38 -77.77
N GLN A 244 -19.44 -4.25 -78.12
CA GLN A 244 -19.39 -5.64 -77.64
C GLN A 244 -18.09 -5.96 -76.92
N VAL A 245 -18.19 -6.87 -75.95
CA VAL A 245 -17.07 -7.57 -75.33
C VAL A 245 -17.04 -9.00 -75.88
N VAL A 246 -15.98 -9.33 -76.60
CA VAL A 246 -15.74 -10.65 -77.17
C VAL A 246 -14.78 -11.41 -76.27
N VAL A 247 -15.15 -12.64 -75.90
CA VAL A 247 -14.33 -13.53 -75.07
C VAL A 247 -13.77 -14.62 -75.97
N ILE A 248 -12.44 -14.73 -76.03
CA ILE A 248 -11.70 -15.73 -76.80
C ILE A 248 -11.11 -16.74 -75.82
N ASN A 249 -11.24 -18.03 -76.10
CA ASN A 249 -10.49 -19.06 -75.39
C ASN A 249 -9.02 -19.04 -75.86
N ALA A 250 -8.10 -18.82 -74.93
CA ALA A 250 -6.67 -18.66 -75.23
C ALA A 250 -5.98 -19.95 -75.69
N LEU A 251 -6.50 -21.11 -75.29
CA LEU A 251 -5.94 -22.41 -75.68
C LEU A 251 -6.32 -22.76 -77.12
N THR A 252 -7.59 -22.55 -77.49
CA THR A 252 -8.12 -22.93 -78.81
C THR A 252 -8.12 -21.78 -79.83
N ASN A 253 -7.89 -20.54 -79.39
CA ASN A 253 -8.00 -19.32 -80.20
C ASN A 253 -9.37 -19.15 -80.89
N THR A 254 -10.45 -19.55 -80.19
CA THR A 254 -11.83 -19.46 -80.70
C THR A 254 -12.68 -18.55 -79.81
N ILE A 255 -13.62 -17.82 -80.40
CA ILE A 255 -14.59 -17.01 -79.65
C ILE A 255 -15.55 -17.92 -78.87
N THR A 256 -15.66 -17.71 -77.55
CA THR A 256 -16.56 -18.45 -76.66
C THR A 256 -17.79 -17.66 -76.22
N ALA A 257 -17.74 -16.32 -76.28
CA ALA A 257 -18.88 -15.45 -76.02
C ALA A 257 -18.72 -14.10 -76.72
N SER A 258 -19.86 -13.50 -77.10
CA SER A 258 -19.94 -12.11 -77.55
C SER A 258 -21.08 -11.43 -76.78
N VAL A 259 -20.74 -10.51 -75.89
CA VAL A 259 -21.68 -9.86 -74.99
C VAL A 259 -21.88 -8.42 -75.44
N THR A 260 -23.12 -8.04 -75.76
CA THR A 260 -23.47 -6.67 -76.15
C THR A 260 -23.74 -5.83 -74.91
N LEU A 261 -23.11 -4.66 -74.81
CA LEU A 261 -23.36 -3.73 -73.70
C LEU A 261 -24.70 -2.99 -73.91
N PRO A 262 -25.50 -2.73 -72.85
CA PRO A 262 -26.74 -1.97 -72.94
C PRO A 262 -26.51 -0.55 -73.50
N GLY A 263 -27.36 -0.07 -74.42
CA GLY A 263 -27.32 1.35 -74.82
C GLY A 263 -27.71 1.75 -76.25
N GLY A 264 -27.85 0.82 -77.21
CA GLY A 264 -28.48 1.04 -78.53
C GLY A 264 -27.87 2.11 -79.48
N LEU A 265 -26.93 2.93 -79.02
CA LEU A 265 -26.22 3.95 -79.81
C LEU A 265 -24.87 3.41 -80.29
N SER A 266 -24.42 3.84 -81.46
CA SER A 266 -23.07 3.58 -81.98
C SER A 266 -22.02 4.28 -81.11
N GLY A 267 -21.64 3.64 -80.00
CA GLY A 267 -20.69 4.16 -79.01
C GLY A 267 -19.64 3.10 -78.70
N ASN A 268 -18.38 3.43 -78.95
CA ASN A 268 -17.23 2.52 -78.85
C ASN A 268 -17.10 1.91 -77.44
N SER A 269 -16.88 0.60 -77.28
CA SER A 269 -16.33 0.06 -76.01
C SER A 269 -14.81 0.20 -76.05
N ILE A 270 -14.23 0.93 -75.08
CA ILE A 270 -12.87 1.48 -75.25
C ILE A 270 -11.83 0.74 -74.39
N GLY A 271 -12.24 0.13 -73.29
CA GLY A 271 -11.34 -0.58 -72.38
C GLY A 271 -11.91 -1.83 -71.75
N VAL A 272 -11.03 -2.80 -71.51
CA VAL A 272 -11.31 -3.93 -70.64
C VAL A 272 -10.11 -4.21 -69.74
N THR A 273 -10.39 -4.54 -68.49
CA THR A 273 -9.43 -5.14 -67.56
C THR A 273 -10.08 -6.28 -66.80
N VAL A 274 -9.33 -7.33 -66.51
CA VAL A 274 -9.80 -8.47 -65.73
C VAL A 274 -9.23 -8.35 -64.33
N THR A 275 -10.04 -8.60 -63.32
CA THR A 275 -9.56 -8.63 -61.94
C THR A 275 -8.46 -9.70 -61.78
N PRO A 276 -7.44 -9.49 -60.92
CA PRO A 276 -6.39 -10.48 -60.71
C PRO A 276 -6.87 -11.85 -60.19
N ASP A 277 -8.06 -11.93 -59.59
CA ASP A 277 -8.71 -13.20 -59.21
C ASP A 277 -9.46 -13.85 -60.38
N GLY A 278 -9.50 -13.18 -61.53
CA GLY A 278 -10.16 -13.63 -62.74
C GLY A 278 -11.67 -13.59 -62.68
N SER A 279 -12.31 -13.12 -61.59
CA SER A 279 -13.76 -13.26 -61.35
C SER A 279 -14.63 -12.19 -62.01
N ARG A 280 -14.05 -11.04 -62.35
CA ARG A 280 -14.77 -9.92 -62.98
C ARG A 280 -13.96 -9.29 -64.10
N ALA A 281 -14.64 -8.96 -65.20
CA ALA A 281 -14.12 -8.09 -66.22
C ALA A 281 -14.80 -6.73 -66.11
N TYR A 282 -14.00 -5.68 -66.04
CA TYR A 282 -14.43 -4.30 -65.94
C TYR A 282 -14.28 -3.63 -67.29
N ILE A 283 -15.37 -3.07 -67.81
CA ILE A 283 -15.46 -2.57 -69.17
C ILE A 283 -15.84 -1.10 -69.17
N THR A 284 -15.12 -0.29 -69.93
CA THR A 284 -15.40 1.14 -70.10
C THR A 284 -16.03 1.42 -71.46
N SER A 285 -17.06 2.27 -71.44
CA SER A 285 -17.69 2.83 -72.62
C SER A 285 -17.99 4.32 -72.39
N PRO A 286 -18.25 5.11 -73.45
CA PRO A 286 -18.77 6.46 -73.33
C PRO A 286 -20.09 6.56 -72.54
N LEU A 287 -20.86 5.48 -72.45
CA LEU A 287 -22.15 5.45 -71.72
C LEU A 287 -21.97 5.11 -70.23
N GLY A 288 -20.74 4.85 -69.79
CA GLY A 288 -20.41 4.48 -68.42
C GLY A 288 -19.61 3.18 -68.32
N PHE A 289 -19.60 2.64 -67.11
CA PHE A 289 -18.82 1.48 -66.71
C PHE A 289 -19.70 0.25 -66.52
N PHE A 290 -19.23 -0.90 -67.00
CA PHE A 290 -19.92 -2.17 -66.87
C PHE A 290 -19.05 -3.19 -66.17
N VAL A 291 -19.70 -4.03 -65.35
CA VAL A 291 -19.06 -5.17 -64.69
C VAL A 291 -19.63 -6.44 -65.27
N MET A 292 -18.77 -7.28 -65.82
CA MET A 292 -19.08 -8.61 -66.29
C MET A 292 -18.57 -9.62 -65.27
N ASP A 293 -19.44 -10.56 -64.88
CA ASP A 293 -19.01 -11.79 -64.22
C ASP A 293 -18.31 -12.66 -65.25
N THR A 294 -17.04 -13.00 -65.02
CA THR A 294 -16.25 -13.77 -65.97
C THR A 294 -16.60 -15.25 -65.99
N ALA A 295 -17.14 -15.80 -64.91
CA ALA A 295 -17.51 -17.22 -64.86
C ALA A 295 -18.71 -17.47 -65.79
N THR A 296 -19.70 -16.58 -65.75
CA THR A 296 -20.94 -16.68 -66.54
C THR A 296 -20.94 -15.88 -67.83
N ASN A 297 -19.98 -14.97 -68.03
CA ASN A 297 -19.95 -13.95 -69.08
C ASN A 297 -21.23 -13.08 -69.11
N THR A 298 -21.86 -12.85 -67.94
CA THR A 298 -23.06 -12.00 -67.82
C THR A 298 -22.74 -10.65 -67.20
N LEU A 299 -23.43 -9.61 -67.65
CA LEU A 299 -23.35 -8.29 -67.02
C LEU A 299 -24.11 -8.26 -65.70
N LEU A 300 -23.50 -7.67 -64.67
CA LEU A 300 -24.15 -7.47 -63.36
C LEU A 300 -25.16 -6.30 -63.41
N PRO A 301 -26.28 -6.36 -62.67
CA PRO A 301 -27.33 -5.34 -62.72
C PRO A 301 -26.88 -3.95 -62.21
N PHE A 302 -27.04 -2.94 -63.09
CA PHE A 302 -27.11 -1.49 -62.90
C PHE A 302 -26.20 -0.83 -61.84
N VAL A 303 -25.00 -0.41 -62.27
CA VAL A 303 -24.36 0.84 -61.81
C VAL A 303 -24.22 1.75 -63.04
N THR A 304 -25.28 2.47 -63.41
CA THR A 304 -25.12 3.64 -64.29
C THR A 304 -24.76 4.81 -63.39
N VAL A 305 -23.51 5.26 -63.46
CA VAL A 305 -23.25 6.68 -63.20
C VAL A 305 -23.64 7.37 -64.51
N PRO A 306 -24.68 8.22 -64.55
CA PRO A 306 -25.00 8.96 -65.76
C PRO A 306 -23.84 9.92 -66.02
N ILE A 307 -22.96 9.56 -66.94
CA ILE A 307 -22.06 10.52 -67.58
C ILE A 307 -22.86 11.05 -68.76
N VAL A 308 -23.50 12.20 -68.57
CA VAL A 308 -24.12 12.92 -69.68
C VAL A 308 -23.01 13.68 -70.42
N ASP A 309 -22.19 12.98 -71.20
CA ASP A 309 -21.71 13.52 -72.48
C ASP A 309 -21.02 12.46 -73.36
N ASN A 310 -21.07 12.71 -74.66
CA ASN A 310 -20.82 11.75 -75.72
C ASN A 310 -19.33 11.33 -75.86
N GLY A 311 -19.11 10.11 -76.35
CA GLY A 311 -17.95 9.60 -77.12
C GLY A 311 -16.49 10.02 -76.82
N ASN A 312 -15.84 9.42 -75.83
CA ASN A 312 -14.51 8.75 -75.86
C ASN A 312 -13.92 8.74 -74.44
N ALA A 313 -13.66 7.57 -73.85
CA ALA A 313 -13.11 7.37 -72.49
C ALA A 313 -11.78 6.58 -72.53
N GLY A 314 -10.70 7.15 -71.98
CA GLY A 314 -9.42 6.44 -71.75
C GLY A 314 -9.48 5.52 -70.52
N THR A 315 -8.54 4.59 -70.35
CA THR A 315 -8.66 3.42 -69.45
C THR A 315 -7.56 3.34 -68.39
N ALA A 316 -7.88 3.09 -67.11
CA ALA A 316 -7.26 2.03 -66.26
C ALA A 316 -7.60 2.10 -64.75
N PHE A 317 -7.68 0.92 -64.10
CA PHE A 317 -8.06 0.62 -62.71
C PHE A 317 -7.15 -0.49 -62.12
N ILE A 318 -6.54 -0.36 -60.90
CA ILE A 318 -5.73 -1.42 -60.20
C ILE A 318 -5.79 -1.31 -58.63
N GLY A 319 -5.55 -2.39 -57.83
CA GLY A 319 -5.01 -2.38 -56.41
C GLY A 319 -5.48 -3.46 -55.35
N PRO A 320 -4.62 -4.28 -54.65
CA PRO A 320 -5.00 -5.60 -54.04
C PRO A 320 -4.79 -5.90 -52.51
N ASN A 321 -4.78 -4.94 -51.56
CA ASN A 321 -4.48 -5.22 -50.12
C ASN A 321 -5.63 -4.89 -49.14
N VAL A 322 -5.70 -5.59 -47.99
CA VAL A 322 -6.47 -5.15 -46.81
C VAL A 322 -5.64 -4.11 -46.05
N ILE A 323 -6.11 -2.86 -46.02
CA ILE A 323 -5.47 -1.76 -45.31
C ILE A 323 -6.25 -1.46 -44.03
N VAL A 324 -5.61 -1.65 -42.88
CA VAL A 324 -6.12 -1.31 -41.55
C VAL A 324 -5.57 0.07 -41.17
N ALA A 325 -6.27 1.12 -41.63
CA ALA A 325 -5.86 2.51 -41.44
C ALA A 325 -6.22 3.06 -40.06
N ALA A 326 -5.54 4.14 -39.65
CA ALA A 326 -5.84 4.86 -38.41
C ALA A 326 -7.31 5.32 -38.35
N GLY A 327 -8.00 5.04 -37.24
CA GLY A 327 -9.36 5.49 -36.97
C GLY A 327 -10.38 4.40 -36.61
N GLY A 328 -10.11 3.11 -36.84
CA GLY A 328 -11.08 2.04 -36.50
C GLY A 328 -10.45 0.66 -36.29
N ALA A 329 -11.20 -0.25 -35.65
CA ALA A 329 -10.84 -1.64 -35.48
C ALA A 329 -11.56 -2.51 -36.53
N VAL A 330 -10.79 -3.32 -37.24
CA VAL A 330 -11.29 -4.37 -38.13
C VAL A 330 -11.50 -5.63 -37.29
N SER A 331 -12.72 -6.18 -37.29
CA SER A 331 -13.02 -7.40 -36.53
C SER A 331 -13.00 -8.63 -37.41
N ALA A 332 -12.34 -9.70 -36.97
CA ALA A 332 -12.28 -10.96 -37.70
C ALA A 332 -12.33 -12.17 -36.76
N GLY A 333 -13.18 -13.15 -37.11
CA GLY A 333 -13.29 -14.41 -36.38
C GLY A 333 -12.35 -15.51 -36.87
N SER A 334 -11.86 -15.41 -38.11
CA SER A 334 -10.94 -16.40 -38.71
C SER A 334 -10.09 -15.76 -39.80
N ASP A 335 -8.99 -16.40 -40.19
CA ASP A 335 -8.18 -15.93 -41.33
C ASP A 335 -8.98 -15.87 -42.64
N ALA A 336 -9.92 -16.80 -42.82
CA ALA A 336 -10.86 -16.76 -43.94
C ALA A 336 -11.79 -15.52 -43.89
N ALA A 337 -12.09 -14.98 -42.71
CA ALA A 337 -12.87 -13.73 -42.62
C ALA A 337 -12.10 -12.50 -43.13
N LEU A 338 -10.78 -12.60 -43.29
CA LEU A 338 -9.95 -11.60 -43.97
C LEU A 338 -9.93 -11.77 -45.50
N THR A 339 -10.65 -12.76 -46.06
CA THR A 339 -10.75 -12.92 -47.53
C THR A 339 -11.98 -12.21 -48.09
N ALA A 340 -11.77 -11.05 -48.68
CA ALA A 340 -12.62 -10.57 -49.76
C ALA A 340 -11.82 -10.70 -51.06
N LEU A 341 -12.33 -11.48 -52.03
CA LEU A 341 -11.88 -11.48 -53.44
C LEU A 341 -10.49 -12.10 -53.75
N ALA A 342 -10.08 -13.17 -53.06
CA ALA A 342 -8.85 -13.94 -53.35
C ALA A 342 -7.50 -13.19 -53.26
N PHE A 343 -7.47 -12.01 -52.64
CA PHE A 343 -6.23 -11.27 -52.33
C PHE A 343 -5.70 -11.69 -50.95
N GLY A 344 -4.72 -12.60 -50.94
CA GLY A 344 -4.48 -13.52 -49.81
C GLY A 344 -3.21 -13.34 -48.97
N GLN A 345 -2.21 -12.56 -49.41
CA GLN A 345 -0.86 -12.66 -48.79
C GLN A 345 -0.57 -11.67 -47.65
N TYR A 346 -1.13 -10.47 -47.69
CA TYR A 346 -0.74 -9.38 -46.78
C TYR A 346 -1.90 -8.78 -46.00
N VAL A 347 -1.66 -8.46 -44.72
CA VAL A 347 -2.49 -7.54 -43.93
C VAL A 347 -1.64 -6.30 -43.63
N ASN A 348 -1.99 -5.16 -44.23
CA ASN A 348 -1.24 -3.91 -44.08
C ASN A 348 -1.86 -3.06 -42.96
N PHE A 349 -1.07 -2.69 -41.96
CA PHE A 349 -1.47 -1.73 -40.93
C PHE A 349 -0.85 -0.36 -41.19
N ASN A 350 -1.65 0.69 -41.01
CA ASN A 350 -1.20 2.08 -40.96
C ASN A 350 -1.87 2.81 -39.79
N GLY A 351 -1.70 2.27 -38.58
CA GLY A 351 -2.19 2.83 -37.32
C GLY A 351 -3.49 2.26 -36.76
N GLY A 352 -4.18 1.35 -37.46
CA GLY A 352 -5.44 0.76 -36.99
C GLY A 352 -5.26 -0.53 -36.17
N ALA A 353 -6.39 -1.15 -35.77
CA ALA A 353 -6.41 -2.37 -34.97
C ALA A 353 -7.10 -3.55 -35.68
N LEU A 354 -6.56 -4.76 -35.53
CA LEU A 354 -7.24 -6.00 -35.87
C LEU A 354 -7.70 -6.66 -34.57
N ARG A 355 -9.01 -6.78 -34.40
CA ARG A 355 -9.66 -7.34 -33.21
C ARG A 355 -10.20 -8.72 -33.49
N PHE A 356 -9.86 -9.69 -32.66
CA PHE A 356 -10.34 -11.05 -32.80
C PHE A 356 -11.71 -11.24 -32.13
N THR A 357 -12.60 -11.99 -32.79
CA THR A 357 -13.91 -12.37 -32.24
C THR A 357 -13.99 -13.87 -31.91
N SER A 358 -12.96 -14.64 -32.24
CA SER A 358 -12.72 -16.03 -31.84
C SER A 358 -11.22 -16.37 -31.93
N ALA A 359 -10.83 -17.60 -31.61
CA ALA A 359 -9.45 -18.04 -31.79
C ALA A 359 -8.98 -17.84 -33.24
N PHE A 360 -7.78 -17.31 -33.43
CA PHE A 360 -7.35 -16.77 -34.72
C PHE A 360 -5.95 -17.25 -35.09
N ASN A 361 -5.80 -17.98 -36.20
CA ASN A 361 -4.49 -18.42 -36.68
C ASN A 361 -4.29 -17.95 -38.11
N THR A 362 -3.15 -17.34 -38.41
CA THR A 362 -2.84 -16.89 -39.77
C THR A 362 -1.37 -17.10 -40.12
N ALA A 363 -1.14 -17.51 -41.36
CA ALA A 363 0.17 -17.58 -41.99
C ALA A 363 0.46 -16.38 -42.91
N ARG A 364 -0.46 -15.40 -42.98
CA ARG A 364 -0.29 -14.19 -43.79
C ARG A 364 0.85 -13.34 -43.26
N THR A 365 1.50 -12.64 -44.18
CA THR A 365 2.46 -11.61 -43.82
C THR A 365 1.72 -10.40 -43.26
N ILE A 366 2.11 -9.94 -42.07
CA ILE A 366 1.63 -8.68 -41.52
C ILE A 366 2.64 -7.59 -41.84
N SER A 367 2.19 -6.52 -42.47
CA SER A 367 3.02 -5.40 -42.87
C SER A 367 2.66 -4.17 -42.04
N LEU A 368 3.57 -3.75 -41.15
CA LEU A 368 3.40 -2.58 -40.29
C LEU A 368 4.00 -1.37 -40.97
N LEU A 369 3.18 -0.53 -41.61
CA LEU A 369 3.61 0.73 -42.21
C LEU A 369 3.95 1.75 -41.12
N ALA A 370 4.34 2.97 -41.49
CA ALA A 370 4.84 3.99 -40.57
C ALA A 370 3.92 4.27 -39.36
N GLY A 371 2.59 4.12 -39.50
CA GLY A 371 1.64 4.27 -38.39
C GLY A 371 1.60 3.12 -37.38
N GLY A 372 2.30 2.00 -37.63
CA GLY A 372 2.26 0.80 -36.79
C GLY A 372 0.93 0.04 -36.89
N GLY A 373 0.73 -0.95 -36.01
CA GLY A 373 -0.48 -1.77 -35.99
C GLY A 373 -0.79 -2.36 -34.61
N THR A 374 -2.08 -2.48 -34.32
CA THR A 374 -2.56 -3.09 -33.07
C THR A 374 -3.20 -4.46 -33.33
N ILE A 375 -2.78 -5.47 -32.59
CA ILE A 375 -3.46 -6.78 -32.49
C ILE A 375 -4.20 -6.83 -31.15
N ASP A 376 -5.52 -6.75 -31.21
CA ASP A 376 -6.40 -6.90 -30.05
C ASP A 376 -6.95 -8.31 -30.00
N THR A 377 -6.40 -9.11 -29.09
CA THR A 377 -6.84 -10.50 -28.89
C THR A 377 -8.24 -10.64 -28.33
N ASN A 378 -8.78 -9.61 -27.67
CA ASN A 378 -10.11 -9.62 -27.07
C ASN A 378 -10.42 -10.88 -26.22
N GLY A 379 -9.40 -11.41 -25.53
CA GLY A 379 -9.52 -12.61 -24.70
C GLY A 379 -9.35 -13.95 -25.42
N PHE A 380 -9.19 -13.96 -26.75
CA PHE A 380 -8.95 -15.16 -27.54
C PHE A 380 -7.47 -15.42 -27.80
N ASN A 381 -7.09 -16.70 -27.89
CA ASN A 381 -5.73 -17.07 -28.26
C ASN A 381 -5.54 -17.03 -29.79
N ALA A 382 -4.37 -16.57 -30.22
CA ALA A 382 -4.04 -16.44 -31.63
C ALA A 382 -2.59 -16.84 -31.92
N THR A 383 -2.36 -17.42 -33.10
CA THR A 383 -1.02 -17.76 -33.59
C THR A 383 -0.75 -17.06 -34.92
N LEU A 384 0.32 -16.27 -34.97
CA LEU A 384 0.82 -15.64 -36.19
C LEU A 384 2.09 -16.38 -36.63
N SER A 385 1.94 -17.18 -37.69
CA SER A 385 3.05 -17.96 -38.24
C SER A 385 3.72 -17.31 -39.45
N GLY A 386 3.06 -16.33 -40.07
CA GLY A 386 3.66 -15.49 -41.10
C GLY A 386 4.64 -14.46 -40.51
N GLN A 387 5.44 -13.84 -41.38
CA GLN A 387 6.36 -12.78 -40.96
C GLN A 387 5.61 -11.48 -40.67
N ILE A 388 6.10 -10.73 -39.67
CA ILE A 388 5.73 -9.33 -39.46
C ILE A 388 6.89 -8.46 -39.94
N ILE A 389 6.63 -7.52 -40.86
CA ILE A 389 7.64 -6.74 -41.59
C ILE A 389 7.37 -5.23 -41.54
N ASN A 390 8.31 -4.44 -42.09
CA ASN A 390 8.28 -2.98 -42.25
C ASN A 390 8.48 -2.15 -40.95
N THR A 391 8.43 -0.83 -41.06
CA THR A 391 9.02 0.06 -40.05
C THR A 391 8.11 0.42 -38.87
N GLY A 392 6.85 0.00 -38.90
CA GLY A 392 5.87 0.30 -37.85
C GLY A 392 6.03 -0.54 -36.58
N ALA A 393 5.48 -0.02 -35.48
CA ALA A 393 5.46 -0.71 -34.18
C ALA A 393 4.33 -1.75 -34.11
N LEU A 394 4.60 -2.88 -33.43
CA LEU A 394 3.58 -3.87 -33.08
C LEU A 394 3.01 -3.57 -31.69
N THR A 395 1.70 -3.39 -31.57
CA THR A 395 1.02 -3.26 -30.28
C THR A 395 0.11 -4.46 -30.02
N LYS A 396 0.35 -5.20 -28.95
CA LYS A 396 -0.49 -6.31 -28.47
C LYS A 396 -1.41 -5.81 -27.35
N THR A 397 -2.72 -6.01 -27.51
CA THR A 397 -3.75 -5.74 -26.49
C THR A 397 -4.70 -6.93 -26.31
N GLY A 398 -5.66 -6.80 -25.38
CA GLY A 398 -6.62 -7.85 -25.03
C GLY A 398 -6.01 -8.96 -24.16
N LEU A 399 -6.87 -9.68 -23.43
CA LEU A 399 -6.43 -10.61 -22.38
C LEU A 399 -5.89 -11.96 -22.90
N GLY A 400 -6.07 -12.27 -24.19
CA GLY A 400 -5.66 -13.55 -24.78
C GLY A 400 -4.16 -13.64 -25.05
N THR A 401 -3.70 -14.84 -25.38
CA THR A 401 -2.32 -15.11 -25.78
C THR A 401 -2.14 -14.92 -27.28
N LEU A 402 -1.24 -14.03 -27.70
CA LEU A 402 -0.75 -13.93 -29.06
C LEU A 402 0.59 -14.65 -29.16
N THR A 403 0.67 -15.73 -29.94
CA THR A 403 1.89 -16.50 -30.16
C THR A 403 2.50 -16.13 -31.51
N LEU A 404 3.74 -15.67 -31.52
CA LEU A 404 4.52 -15.42 -32.73
C LEU A 404 5.45 -16.61 -32.99
N THR A 405 5.36 -17.21 -34.18
CA THR A 405 6.24 -18.32 -34.57
C THR A 405 7.12 -18.04 -35.77
N GLY A 406 6.83 -16.96 -36.52
CA GLY A 406 7.61 -16.52 -37.68
C GLY A 406 8.78 -15.61 -37.30
N VAL A 407 9.81 -15.58 -38.15
CA VAL A 407 10.92 -14.62 -38.04
C VAL A 407 10.41 -13.24 -38.45
N ASN A 408 10.31 -12.33 -37.50
CA ASN A 408 9.78 -10.99 -37.69
C ASN A 408 10.92 -9.98 -37.82
N SER A 409 10.76 -9.02 -38.75
CA SER A 409 11.79 -8.03 -39.09
C SER A 409 11.29 -6.59 -39.02
N TYR A 410 10.17 -6.35 -38.33
CA TYR A 410 9.66 -4.99 -38.16
C TYR A 410 10.55 -4.17 -37.22
N SER A 411 10.75 -2.88 -37.52
CA SER A 411 11.74 -2.06 -36.80
C SER A 411 11.15 -1.04 -35.81
N GLY A 412 9.82 -0.89 -35.75
CA GLY A 412 9.17 0.13 -34.90
C GLY A 412 9.08 -0.23 -33.41
N GLY A 413 9.56 -1.40 -33.01
CA GLY A 413 9.47 -1.91 -31.65
C GLY A 413 8.15 -2.62 -31.32
N THR A 414 8.06 -3.14 -30.10
CA THR A 414 6.95 -3.98 -29.62
C THR A 414 6.37 -3.44 -28.31
N PHE A 415 5.06 -3.28 -28.25
CA PHE A 415 4.32 -2.88 -27.04
C PHE A 415 3.38 -3.99 -26.60
N VAL A 416 3.56 -4.51 -25.39
CA VAL A 416 2.69 -5.52 -24.79
C VAL A 416 1.83 -4.84 -23.72
N ASN A 417 0.60 -4.52 -24.07
CA ASN A 417 -0.32 -3.72 -23.24
C ASN A 417 -1.38 -4.56 -22.51
N GLY A 418 -1.49 -5.86 -22.82
CA GLY A 418 -2.40 -6.76 -22.12
C GLY A 418 -2.30 -8.21 -22.59
N GLY A 419 -2.72 -9.13 -21.73
CA GLY A 419 -2.65 -10.57 -21.99
C GLY A 419 -1.20 -11.06 -22.11
N THR A 420 -1.00 -12.12 -22.89
CA THR A 420 0.35 -12.68 -23.13
C THR A 420 0.78 -12.47 -24.58
N LEU A 421 1.99 -11.98 -24.80
CA LEU A 421 2.73 -12.16 -26.05
C LEU A 421 3.71 -13.31 -25.83
N ALA A 422 3.54 -14.40 -26.57
CA ALA A 422 4.38 -15.59 -26.48
C ALA A 422 5.21 -15.77 -27.76
N LEU A 423 6.43 -16.24 -27.60
CA LEU A 423 7.31 -16.61 -28.69
C LEU A 423 7.48 -18.13 -28.74
N SER A 424 7.59 -18.70 -29.92
CA SER A 424 7.83 -20.13 -30.09
C SER A 424 8.59 -20.38 -31.40
N GLY A 425 9.41 -21.43 -31.45
CA GLY A 425 10.17 -21.80 -32.63
C GLY A 425 11.08 -20.64 -33.10
N ALA A 426 10.81 -20.12 -34.30
CA ALA A 426 11.58 -19.03 -34.91
C ALA A 426 11.02 -17.62 -34.62
N GLY A 427 10.06 -17.49 -33.70
CA GLY A 427 9.44 -16.23 -33.31
C GLY A 427 10.45 -15.20 -32.81
N THR A 428 10.44 -13.98 -33.38
CA THR A 428 11.26 -12.85 -32.90
C THR A 428 10.41 -11.62 -32.57
N LEU A 429 10.94 -10.70 -31.74
CA LEU A 429 10.30 -9.42 -31.36
C LEU A 429 10.52 -8.28 -32.38
N GLY A 430 10.90 -8.61 -33.61
CA GLY A 430 11.27 -7.65 -34.65
C GLY A 430 12.78 -7.45 -34.75
N ASP A 431 13.18 -6.27 -35.24
CA ASP A 431 14.59 -5.88 -35.42
C ASP A 431 15.36 -5.90 -34.09
N ALA A 432 16.64 -6.32 -34.14
CA ALA A 432 17.49 -6.45 -32.97
C ALA A 432 17.82 -5.10 -32.30
N GLY A 433 17.75 -3.98 -33.04
CA GLY A 433 17.87 -2.63 -32.50
C GLY A 433 16.56 -2.06 -31.95
N GLY A 434 15.45 -2.77 -32.12
CA GLY A 434 14.12 -2.36 -31.65
C GLY A 434 14.00 -2.35 -30.13
N THR A 435 13.01 -1.60 -29.62
CA THR A 435 12.65 -1.60 -28.20
C THR A 435 11.41 -2.44 -27.95
N THR A 436 11.36 -3.11 -26.81
CA THR A 436 10.16 -3.83 -26.35
C THR A 436 9.68 -3.25 -25.02
N THR A 437 8.39 -2.96 -24.88
CA THR A 437 7.79 -2.47 -23.63
C THR A 437 6.73 -3.43 -23.14
N VAL A 438 6.82 -3.86 -21.87
CA VAL A 438 5.84 -4.75 -21.22
C VAL A 438 5.14 -3.97 -20.11
N ASN A 439 3.88 -3.62 -20.34
CA ASN A 439 3.10 -2.79 -19.43
C ASN A 439 2.34 -3.64 -18.38
N SER A 440 1.80 -2.95 -17.38
CA SER A 440 1.06 -3.55 -16.27
C SER A 440 -0.07 -4.47 -16.74
N GLY A 441 -0.18 -5.64 -16.12
CA GLY A 441 -1.16 -6.67 -16.48
C GLY A 441 -0.83 -7.45 -17.76
N ALA A 442 0.32 -7.18 -18.39
CA ALA A 442 0.78 -7.87 -19.58
C ALA A 442 1.96 -8.81 -19.29
N THR A 443 2.11 -9.84 -20.11
CA THR A 443 3.19 -10.83 -20.01
C THR A 443 3.90 -11.01 -21.34
N LEU A 444 5.23 -10.92 -21.32
CA LEU A 444 6.11 -11.39 -22.39
C LEU A 444 6.66 -12.77 -22.02
N ASP A 445 6.23 -13.79 -22.74
CA ASP A 445 6.70 -15.16 -22.60
C ASP A 445 7.69 -15.46 -23.72
N LEU A 446 8.97 -15.59 -23.38
CA LEU A 446 10.03 -15.85 -24.35
C LEU A 446 10.00 -17.30 -24.87
N GLY A 447 9.21 -18.19 -24.26
CA GLY A 447 8.96 -19.56 -24.76
C GLY A 447 10.21 -20.43 -24.91
N GLY A 448 11.24 -20.19 -24.11
CA GLY A 448 12.55 -20.84 -24.17
C GLY A 448 13.46 -20.34 -25.30
N THR A 449 13.03 -19.34 -26.06
CA THR A 449 13.81 -18.76 -27.17
C THR A 449 14.86 -17.76 -26.67
N THR A 450 15.77 -17.38 -27.58
CA THR A 450 16.71 -16.26 -27.36
C THR A 450 16.27 -15.05 -28.15
N GLN A 451 16.09 -13.92 -27.47
CA GLN A 451 15.71 -12.65 -28.09
C GLN A 451 16.79 -11.60 -27.90
N THR A 452 17.07 -10.83 -28.96
CA THR A 452 17.97 -9.68 -28.93
C THR A 452 17.17 -8.42 -29.24
N GLN A 453 17.31 -7.39 -28.41
CA GLN A 453 16.62 -6.11 -28.54
C GLN A 453 17.57 -4.99 -28.11
N GLY A 454 17.33 -3.75 -28.57
CA GLY A 454 18.10 -2.58 -28.15
C GLY A 454 17.86 -2.23 -26.68
N ALA A 455 16.61 -2.38 -26.21
CA ALA A 455 16.25 -2.27 -24.79
C ALA A 455 14.87 -2.91 -24.53
N VAL A 456 14.64 -3.34 -23.28
CA VAL A 456 13.34 -3.79 -22.80
C VAL A 456 12.87 -2.95 -21.62
N GLY A 457 11.76 -2.23 -21.78
CA GLY A 457 11.09 -1.52 -20.70
C GLY A 457 10.10 -2.42 -19.97
N LEU A 458 10.25 -2.58 -18.66
CA LEU A 458 9.33 -3.33 -17.81
C LEU A 458 8.55 -2.34 -16.92
N ASN A 459 7.26 -2.15 -17.23
CA ASN A 459 6.40 -1.14 -16.62
C ASN A 459 5.22 -1.81 -15.88
N GLY A 460 5.53 -2.68 -14.93
CA GLY A 460 4.56 -3.43 -14.11
C GLY A 460 4.12 -4.77 -14.70
N GLY A 461 4.64 -5.15 -15.88
CA GLY A 461 4.34 -6.42 -16.53
C GLY A 461 5.18 -7.60 -16.04
N THR A 462 5.15 -8.72 -16.75
CA THR A 462 5.96 -9.92 -16.47
C THR A 462 6.80 -10.32 -17.69
N ILE A 463 8.08 -10.64 -17.49
CA ILE A 463 8.95 -11.29 -18.49
C ILE A 463 9.34 -12.66 -17.96
N ARG A 464 9.22 -13.71 -18.78
CA ARG A 464 9.52 -15.06 -18.32
C ARG A 464 10.04 -16.01 -19.40
N ASN A 465 10.63 -17.11 -18.93
CA ASN A 465 10.93 -18.33 -19.68
C ASN A 465 11.82 -18.13 -20.92
N GLY A 466 13.05 -17.67 -20.78
CA GLY A 466 13.97 -17.67 -21.93
C GLY A 466 15.19 -16.77 -21.79
N ASN A 467 15.93 -16.64 -22.89
CA ASN A 467 17.14 -15.82 -22.94
C ASN A 467 16.82 -14.44 -23.55
N LEU A 468 17.25 -13.39 -22.88
CA LEU A 468 17.15 -12.02 -23.34
C LEU A 468 18.54 -11.39 -23.40
N ASN A 469 18.88 -10.85 -24.56
CA ASN A 469 20.14 -10.15 -24.83
C ASN A 469 19.84 -8.66 -25.05
N ALA A 470 19.41 -7.98 -23.98
CA ALA A 470 19.04 -6.57 -24.01
C ALA A 470 19.12 -5.97 -22.60
N PRO A 471 19.42 -4.66 -22.45
CA PRO A 471 19.25 -3.99 -21.17
C PRO A 471 17.76 -3.93 -20.80
N ILE A 472 17.43 -4.41 -19.60
CA ILE A 472 16.10 -4.32 -19.00
C ILE A 472 16.05 -3.08 -18.12
N ILE A 473 15.14 -2.16 -18.40
CA ILE A 473 14.87 -0.97 -17.59
C ILE A 473 13.52 -1.17 -16.93
N SER A 474 13.53 -1.38 -15.61
CA SER A 474 12.33 -1.71 -14.83
C SER A 474 11.84 -0.52 -14.01
N ALA A 475 10.59 -0.11 -14.23
CA ALA A 475 9.82 0.75 -13.34
C ALA A 475 8.87 -0.06 -12.44
N GLY A 476 9.12 -1.37 -12.31
CA GLY A 476 8.32 -2.35 -11.56
C GLY A 476 7.88 -3.51 -12.45
N GLY A 477 7.49 -4.64 -11.87
CA GLY A 477 7.06 -5.85 -12.60
C GLY A 477 7.73 -7.12 -12.11
N VAL A 478 7.67 -8.18 -12.90
CA VAL A 478 8.20 -9.51 -12.54
C VAL A 478 9.15 -10.04 -13.60
N LEU A 479 10.31 -10.54 -13.19
CA LEU A 479 11.18 -11.39 -13.98
C LEU A 479 11.12 -12.81 -13.42
N ASN A 480 10.86 -13.80 -14.28
CA ASN A 480 10.77 -15.19 -13.86
C ASN A 480 11.44 -16.14 -14.84
N GLY A 481 12.65 -16.61 -14.52
CA GLY A 481 13.39 -17.52 -15.39
C GLY A 481 13.98 -16.85 -16.62
N VAL A 482 14.55 -15.65 -16.46
CA VAL A 482 15.21 -14.89 -17.53
C VAL A 482 16.72 -15.09 -17.47
N SER A 483 17.32 -15.49 -18.59
CA SER A 483 18.75 -15.72 -18.78
C SER A 483 19.30 -14.93 -19.97
N GLY A 484 20.57 -15.13 -20.36
CA GLY A 484 21.19 -14.43 -21.50
C GLY A 484 22.12 -13.29 -21.08
N THR A 485 22.43 -12.37 -21.99
CA THR A 485 23.36 -11.26 -21.72
C THR A 485 22.68 -10.00 -21.20
N ALA A 486 21.40 -10.08 -20.80
CA ALA A 486 20.66 -8.94 -20.26
C ALA A 486 21.34 -8.35 -19.02
N SER A 487 21.26 -7.02 -18.89
CA SER A 487 21.47 -6.29 -17.63
C SER A 487 20.11 -5.88 -17.07
N LEU A 488 20.03 -5.65 -15.77
CA LEU A 488 18.80 -5.18 -15.11
C LEU A 488 19.07 -3.83 -14.42
N THR A 489 18.34 -2.80 -14.80
CA THR A 489 18.32 -1.51 -14.11
C THR A 489 16.93 -1.22 -13.57
N THR A 490 16.76 -1.14 -12.25
CA THR A 490 15.51 -0.65 -11.67
C THR A 490 15.57 0.86 -11.48
N THR A 491 14.49 1.57 -11.81
CA THR A 491 14.40 3.03 -11.73
C THR A 491 13.31 3.50 -10.78
N ALA A 492 12.24 2.71 -10.62
CA ALA A 492 11.11 2.98 -9.74
C ALA A 492 10.30 1.70 -9.49
N GLY A 493 9.23 1.81 -8.69
CA GLY A 493 8.26 0.74 -8.47
C GLY A 493 8.82 -0.48 -7.74
N PHE A 494 8.12 -1.60 -7.83
CA PHE A 494 8.48 -2.87 -7.19
C PHE A 494 8.78 -3.91 -8.27
N THR A 495 10.04 -4.33 -8.38
CA THR A 495 10.51 -5.34 -9.34
C THR A 495 10.79 -6.62 -8.59
N MET A 496 10.07 -7.69 -8.89
CA MET A 496 10.21 -8.99 -8.24
C MET A 496 10.92 -9.99 -9.15
N LEU A 497 11.91 -10.70 -8.61
CA LEU A 497 12.62 -11.79 -9.28
C LEU A 497 12.17 -13.12 -8.69
N LEU A 498 11.51 -13.92 -9.52
CA LEU A 498 11.07 -15.28 -9.20
C LEU A 498 11.89 -16.31 -9.98
N GLY A 499 11.94 -17.55 -9.50
CA GLY A 499 12.66 -18.62 -10.17
C GLY A 499 14.16 -18.34 -10.32
N ASN A 500 14.82 -19.03 -11.25
CA ASN A 500 16.25 -18.86 -11.50
C ASN A 500 16.51 -17.87 -12.65
N ASN A 501 16.99 -16.68 -12.34
CA ASN A 501 17.34 -15.65 -13.31
C ASN A 501 18.85 -15.68 -13.54
N GLY A 502 19.26 -16.19 -14.70
CA GLY A 502 20.64 -16.48 -15.06
C GLY A 502 21.23 -15.52 -16.09
N TYR A 503 20.90 -14.23 -16.00
CA TYR A 503 21.43 -13.23 -16.91
C TYR A 503 22.83 -12.75 -16.47
N THR A 504 23.70 -12.42 -17.42
CA THR A 504 25.13 -12.15 -17.13
C THR A 504 25.50 -10.67 -17.04
N GLY A 505 24.64 -9.77 -17.51
CA GLY A 505 24.85 -8.33 -17.37
C GLY A 505 24.70 -7.87 -15.92
N ALA A 506 25.18 -6.67 -15.63
CA ALA A 506 25.12 -6.10 -14.27
C ALA A 506 23.67 -5.83 -13.83
N THR A 507 23.43 -5.92 -12.52
CA THR A 507 22.19 -5.47 -11.88
C THR A 507 22.43 -4.15 -11.15
N ALA A 508 21.69 -3.11 -11.50
CA ALA A 508 21.74 -1.80 -10.87
C ALA A 508 20.35 -1.41 -10.32
N VAL A 509 20.29 -1.10 -9.03
CA VAL A 509 19.06 -0.61 -8.37
C VAL A 509 19.21 0.89 -8.17
N ASN A 510 18.76 1.67 -9.16
CA ASN A 510 18.87 3.14 -9.16
C ASN A 510 17.68 3.83 -8.47
N GLY A 511 16.59 3.10 -8.28
CA GLY A 511 15.39 3.55 -7.60
C GLY A 511 14.35 2.44 -7.50
N GLY A 512 13.36 2.63 -6.64
CA GLY A 512 12.36 1.61 -6.34
C GLY A 512 12.92 0.45 -5.53
N VAL A 513 12.20 -0.67 -5.55
CA VAL A 513 12.53 -1.90 -4.83
C VAL A 513 12.85 -3.01 -5.82
N LEU A 514 13.99 -3.67 -5.63
CA LEU A 514 14.30 -4.97 -6.21
C LEU A 514 14.11 -6.05 -5.13
N ASP A 515 13.10 -6.90 -5.33
CA ASP A 515 12.76 -8.00 -4.43
C ASP A 515 13.17 -9.33 -5.04
N VAL A 516 14.14 -10.00 -4.42
CA VAL A 516 14.71 -11.26 -4.89
C VAL A 516 14.18 -12.41 -4.06
N GLU A 517 13.09 -13.03 -4.52
CA GLU A 517 12.52 -14.24 -3.89
C GLU A 517 13.06 -15.54 -4.52
N GLY A 518 13.55 -15.46 -5.76
CA GLY A 518 14.19 -16.56 -6.48
C GLY A 518 15.72 -16.57 -6.35
N THR A 519 16.39 -16.78 -7.47
CA THR A 519 17.85 -16.74 -7.57
C THR A 519 18.27 -15.78 -8.67
N ILE A 520 19.25 -14.92 -8.38
CA ILE A 520 20.05 -14.23 -9.40
C ILE A 520 21.39 -14.95 -9.50
N THR A 521 21.76 -15.43 -10.68
CA THR A 521 23.03 -16.12 -10.91
C THR A 521 23.70 -15.63 -12.19
N GLY A 522 25.03 -15.62 -12.24
CA GLY A 522 25.80 -15.24 -13.44
C GLY A 522 25.92 -13.72 -13.68
N THR A 523 25.14 -12.89 -12.99
CA THR A 523 25.24 -11.42 -13.03
C THR A 523 26.65 -10.97 -12.65
N SER A 524 27.23 -10.03 -13.39
CA SER A 524 28.61 -9.57 -13.17
C SER A 524 28.78 -8.76 -11.87
N SER A 525 27.74 -8.03 -11.46
CA SER A 525 27.67 -7.31 -10.19
C SER A 525 26.22 -7.03 -9.79
N VAL A 526 26.01 -6.71 -8.52
CA VAL A 526 24.76 -6.10 -8.03
C VAL A 526 25.12 -4.80 -7.29
N THR A 527 24.62 -3.67 -7.77
CA THR A 527 24.85 -2.36 -7.15
C THR A 527 23.52 -1.72 -6.77
N VAL A 528 23.40 -1.25 -5.53
CA VAL A 528 22.25 -0.48 -5.06
C VAL A 528 22.68 0.96 -4.83
N ASN A 529 22.13 1.86 -5.64
CA ASN A 529 22.44 3.29 -5.59
C ASN A 529 21.47 4.04 -4.67
N ALA A 530 21.74 5.34 -4.47
CA ALA A 530 20.91 6.19 -3.62
C ALA A 530 19.42 6.16 -4.05
N GLY A 531 18.52 5.88 -3.10
CA GLY A 531 17.08 5.76 -3.35
C GLY A 531 16.62 4.39 -3.87
N GLY A 532 17.55 3.47 -4.15
CA GLY A 532 17.27 2.07 -4.45
C GLY A 532 17.17 1.22 -3.18
N VAL A 533 16.31 0.19 -3.22
CA VAL A 533 16.15 -0.80 -2.16
C VAL A 533 16.35 -2.21 -2.73
N LEU A 534 17.24 -2.98 -2.14
CA LEU A 534 17.36 -4.42 -2.37
C LEU A 534 16.75 -5.18 -1.19
N MET A 535 15.89 -6.14 -1.48
CA MET A 535 15.29 -7.03 -0.48
C MET A 535 15.04 -8.42 -1.05
N GLY A 536 14.46 -9.30 -0.24
CA GLY A 536 13.94 -10.59 -0.65
C GLY A 536 14.61 -11.77 0.05
N SER A 537 13.93 -12.91 0.08
CA SER A 537 14.36 -14.11 0.81
C SER A 537 15.20 -15.11 -0.01
N GLY A 538 15.55 -14.73 -1.24
CA GLY A 538 16.23 -15.57 -2.23
C GLY A 538 17.76 -15.56 -2.15
N THR A 539 18.38 -16.02 -3.25
CA THR A 539 19.83 -16.11 -3.41
C THR A 539 20.35 -15.12 -4.45
N ILE A 540 21.39 -14.37 -4.09
CA ILE A 540 22.06 -13.39 -4.93
C ILE A 540 23.52 -13.86 -5.11
N ASN A 541 23.89 -14.29 -6.32
CA ASN A 541 25.19 -14.90 -6.62
C ASN A 541 26.05 -14.09 -7.64
N PRO A 542 26.38 -12.82 -7.38
CA PRO A 542 27.47 -12.09 -8.02
C PRO A 542 28.80 -12.29 -7.27
N LEU A 543 29.91 -11.83 -7.86
CA LEU A 543 31.15 -11.68 -7.10
C LEU A 543 31.01 -10.69 -5.93
N LEU A 544 30.28 -9.59 -6.15
CA LEU A 544 30.09 -8.51 -5.18
C LEU A 544 28.66 -7.94 -5.23
N VAL A 545 28.05 -7.79 -4.06
CA VAL A 545 26.89 -6.93 -3.82
C VAL A 545 27.37 -5.64 -3.16
N ALA A 546 27.22 -4.50 -3.85
CA ALA A 546 27.63 -3.19 -3.36
C ALA A 546 26.42 -2.29 -3.06
N ILE A 547 26.32 -1.79 -1.83
CA ILE A 547 25.28 -0.84 -1.41
C ILE A 547 25.94 0.52 -1.21
N ALA A 548 25.62 1.47 -2.09
CA ALA A 548 26.16 2.82 -2.06
C ALA A 548 25.51 3.66 -0.95
N GLY A 549 26.12 4.82 -0.65
CA GLY A 549 25.52 5.81 0.24
C GLY A 549 24.11 6.22 -0.22
N GLY A 550 23.13 6.16 0.69
CA GLY A 550 21.71 6.40 0.40
C GLY A 550 20.96 5.21 -0.21
N GLY A 551 21.64 4.11 -0.54
CA GLY A 551 21.01 2.85 -0.94
C GLY A 551 20.61 2.03 0.29
N THR A 552 19.54 1.23 0.17
CA THR A 552 19.05 0.38 1.25
C THR A 552 19.20 -1.10 0.90
N PHE A 553 19.77 -1.87 1.81
CA PHE A 553 19.66 -3.32 1.80
C PHE A 553 18.78 -3.77 2.98
N ALA A 554 17.62 -4.33 2.67
CA ALA A 554 16.68 -4.86 3.62
C ALA A 554 16.66 -6.40 3.49
N PRO A 555 17.57 -7.13 4.17
CA PRO A 555 17.60 -8.58 4.07
C PRO A 555 16.28 -9.21 4.47
N GLY A 556 15.89 -10.25 3.73
CA GLY A 556 14.63 -10.96 3.86
C GLY A 556 13.47 -10.30 3.11
N ASN A 557 12.29 -10.92 3.17
CA ASN A 557 11.10 -10.49 2.44
C ASN A 557 10.18 -9.58 3.26
N GLY A 558 10.74 -8.83 4.20
CA GLY A 558 9.99 -8.00 5.14
C GLY A 558 9.42 -8.77 6.35
N THR A 559 9.54 -10.10 6.39
CA THR A 559 9.14 -10.91 7.55
C THR A 559 10.32 -11.11 8.52
N PRO A 560 10.20 -10.82 9.82
CA PRO A 560 11.25 -11.12 10.81
C PRO A 560 11.65 -12.61 10.79
N GLY A 561 12.96 -12.88 10.76
CA GLY A 561 13.51 -14.24 10.63
C GLY A 561 13.73 -14.72 9.18
N SER A 562 13.24 -13.99 8.18
CA SER A 562 13.57 -14.27 6.77
C SER A 562 15.02 -13.90 6.45
N VAL A 563 15.57 -14.53 5.42
CA VAL A 563 17.02 -14.52 5.13
C VAL A 563 17.27 -14.17 3.69
N THR A 564 18.19 -13.25 3.40
CA THR A 564 18.78 -13.13 2.06
C THR A 564 20.13 -13.86 2.04
N SER A 565 20.33 -14.75 1.07
CA SER A 565 21.62 -15.40 0.86
C SER A 565 22.45 -14.67 -0.21
N ILE A 566 23.66 -14.26 0.14
CA ILE A 566 24.64 -13.68 -0.80
C ILE A 566 25.77 -14.68 -0.99
N VAL A 567 25.89 -15.21 -2.21
CA VAL A 567 26.97 -16.11 -2.61
C VAL A 567 28.07 -15.26 -3.26
N GLY A 568 28.92 -14.67 -2.42
CA GLY A 568 29.92 -13.67 -2.81
C GLY A 568 30.23 -12.71 -1.67
N ASP A 569 30.81 -11.56 -1.98
CA ASP A 569 31.09 -10.52 -1.00
C ASP A 569 29.95 -9.50 -0.89
N LEU A 570 29.80 -8.90 0.29
CA LEU A 570 28.90 -7.76 0.54
C LEU A 570 29.72 -6.52 0.94
N ALA A 571 29.51 -5.41 0.26
CA ALA A 571 30.10 -4.12 0.63
C ALA A 571 29.01 -3.08 0.90
N LEU A 572 28.88 -2.67 2.16
CA LEU A 572 28.07 -1.53 2.59
C LEU A 572 28.98 -0.31 2.68
N GLN A 573 28.68 0.73 1.92
CA GLN A 573 29.41 2.00 1.94
C GLN A 573 28.91 2.90 3.08
N SER A 574 29.70 3.92 3.42
CA SER A 574 29.27 4.96 4.35
C SER A 574 27.99 5.64 3.85
N GLY A 575 27.01 5.81 4.73
CA GLY A 575 25.69 6.34 4.40
C GLY A 575 24.71 5.35 3.77
N ALA A 576 25.10 4.09 3.54
CA ALA A 576 24.16 3.03 3.18
C ALA A 576 23.24 2.68 4.37
N ILE A 577 22.06 2.15 4.09
CA ILE A 577 21.08 1.72 5.10
C ILE A 577 20.98 0.20 5.08
N TYR A 578 21.14 -0.42 6.25
CA TYR A 578 20.92 -1.84 6.47
C TYR A 578 19.66 -2.05 7.31
N GLN A 579 18.55 -2.39 6.67
CA GLN A 579 17.25 -2.41 7.33
C GLN A 579 16.84 -3.82 7.76
N VAL A 580 16.59 -4.02 9.06
CA VAL A 580 16.20 -5.31 9.63
C VAL A 580 14.82 -5.24 10.25
N GLN A 581 14.05 -6.32 10.06
CA GLN A 581 12.72 -6.50 10.65
C GLN A 581 12.85 -7.38 11.89
N VAL A 582 12.41 -6.90 13.05
CA VAL A 582 12.65 -7.53 14.35
C VAL A 582 11.33 -7.83 15.05
N ASN A 583 11.13 -9.07 15.47
CA ASN A 583 10.02 -9.47 16.33
C ASN A 583 10.56 -9.97 17.69
N PRO A 584 9.68 -10.39 18.61
CA PRO A 584 10.07 -10.95 19.90
C PRO A 584 11.21 -11.97 19.98
N SER A 585 11.42 -12.74 18.90
CA SER A 585 12.27 -13.93 18.86
C SER A 585 13.32 -13.93 17.75
N THR A 586 13.08 -13.20 16.66
CA THR A 586 13.90 -13.27 15.46
C THR A 586 14.07 -11.90 14.81
N ALA A 587 15.17 -11.73 14.08
CA ALA A 587 15.39 -10.62 13.16
C ALA A 587 15.58 -11.18 11.75
N SER A 588 15.20 -10.41 10.73
CA SER A 588 15.64 -10.70 9.37
C SER A 588 17.16 -10.53 9.29
N HIS A 589 17.82 -11.36 8.47
CA HIS A 589 19.27 -11.39 8.44
C HIS A 589 19.86 -11.65 7.05
N ALA A 590 21.04 -11.11 6.79
CA ALA A 590 21.83 -11.47 5.62
C ALA A 590 22.80 -12.61 5.94
N ASN A 591 22.84 -13.63 5.09
CA ASN A 591 23.82 -14.71 5.16
C ASN A 591 24.76 -14.62 3.95
N VAL A 592 25.98 -14.18 4.18
CA VAL A 592 27.01 -13.92 3.16
C VAL A 592 28.03 -15.06 3.20
N THR A 593 28.29 -15.73 2.08
CA THR A 593 29.30 -16.80 2.03
C THR A 593 30.72 -16.26 2.01
N GLY A 594 30.92 -15.09 1.38
CA GLY A 594 32.19 -14.36 1.36
C GLY A 594 32.34 -13.40 2.54
N SER A 595 33.11 -12.35 2.34
CA SER A 595 33.36 -11.29 3.33
C SER A 595 32.26 -10.22 3.31
N ALA A 596 32.04 -9.56 4.46
CA ALA A 596 31.17 -8.39 4.53
C ALA A 596 31.91 -7.15 5.07
N THR A 597 31.95 -6.09 4.27
CA THR A 597 32.57 -4.80 4.62
C THR A 597 31.49 -3.79 5.00
N LEU A 598 31.53 -3.23 6.22
CA LEU A 598 30.41 -2.47 6.79
C LEU A 598 30.54 -0.94 6.70
N SER A 599 31.76 -0.42 6.52
CA SER A 599 32.15 0.99 6.26
C SER A 599 31.33 2.13 6.92
N GLY A 600 30.73 1.93 8.09
CA GLY A 600 29.89 2.94 8.75
C GLY A 600 28.46 3.07 8.19
N ALA A 601 27.92 2.05 7.53
CA ALA A 601 26.50 2.00 7.16
C ALA A 601 25.60 2.05 8.40
N THR A 602 24.39 2.59 8.28
CA THR A 602 23.44 2.73 9.39
C THR A 602 22.52 1.52 9.46
N VAL A 603 22.44 0.88 10.63
CA VAL A 603 21.40 -0.13 10.88
C VAL A 603 20.07 0.57 11.14
N SER A 604 19.03 0.20 10.38
CA SER A 604 17.65 0.62 10.60
C SER A 604 16.83 -0.57 11.09
N ALA A 605 16.45 -0.58 12.37
CA ALA A 605 15.72 -1.69 12.98
C ALA A 605 14.24 -1.35 13.12
N VAL A 606 13.37 -2.16 12.52
CA VAL A 606 11.91 -2.01 12.58
C VAL A 606 11.34 -3.07 13.52
N PHE A 607 10.76 -2.63 14.64
CA PHE A 607 10.23 -3.53 15.66
C PHE A 607 8.72 -3.79 15.45
N ALA A 608 8.32 -5.06 15.38
CA ALA A 608 6.92 -5.48 15.46
C ALA A 608 6.33 -5.29 16.88
N ALA A 609 5.01 -5.35 17.03
CA ALA A 609 4.40 -5.40 18.36
C ALA A 609 4.64 -6.78 19.01
N GLY A 610 4.93 -6.83 20.32
CA GLY A 610 5.08 -8.09 21.03
C GLY A 610 5.80 -7.98 22.37
N SER A 611 6.13 -9.12 22.97
CA SER A 611 7.00 -9.18 24.17
C SER A 611 8.39 -9.59 23.73
N TYR A 612 9.34 -8.67 23.79
CA TYR A 612 10.68 -8.92 23.26
C TYR A 612 11.48 -9.71 24.28
N ILE A 613 11.85 -10.94 23.94
CA ILE A 613 12.53 -11.91 24.83
C ILE A 613 13.97 -12.15 24.37
N GLU A 614 14.31 -11.82 23.12
CA GLU A 614 15.68 -11.89 22.66
C GLU A 614 16.38 -10.53 22.86
N LYS A 615 17.56 -10.55 23.49
CA LYS A 615 18.39 -9.34 23.71
C LYS A 615 19.45 -9.14 22.66
N LYS A 616 19.75 -10.17 21.88
CA LYS A 616 20.86 -10.18 20.92
C LYS A 616 20.40 -10.88 19.66
N TYR A 617 20.18 -10.11 18.60
CA TYR A 617 19.74 -10.61 17.31
C TYR A 617 20.95 -10.68 16.37
N THR A 618 21.26 -11.85 15.82
CA THR A 618 22.18 -11.92 14.68
C THR A 618 21.49 -11.29 13.48
N ILE A 619 22.04 -10.20 12.99
CA ILE A 619 21.47 -9.47 11.85
C ILE A 619 22.26 -9.71 10.58
N LEU A 620 23.55 -10.04 10.67
CA LEU A 620 24.39 -10.33 9.52
C LEU A 620 25.41 -11.39 9.89
N SER A 621 25.58 -12.39 9.02
CA SER A 621 26.63 -13.41 9.10
C SER A 621 27.45 -13.41 7.81
N ALA A 622 28.78 -13.48 7.93
CA ALA A 622 29.71 -13.52 6.80
C ALA A 622 30.75 -14.65 6.98
N GLY A 623 30.69 -15.67 6.12
CA GLY A 623 31.60 -16.83 6.16
C GLY A 623 33.06 -16.46 5.94
N GLY A 624 33.33 -15.46 5.11
CA GLY A 624 34.67 -14.88 4.87
C GLY A 624 35.11 -13.83 5.90
N GLY A 625 34.29 -13.54 6.90
CA GLY A 625 34.59 -12.61 7.99
C GLY A 625 34.04 -11.19 7.79
N LEU A 626 34.00 -10.43 8.88
CA LEU A 626 33.59 -9.02 8.91
C LEU A 626 34.78 -8.06 8.84
N SER A 627 34.62 -6.97 8.10
CA SER A 627 35.59 -5.87 8.03
C SER A 627 34.93 -4.52 8.29
N GLY A 628 35.49 -3.74 9.22
CA GLY A 628 34.90 -2.50 9.72
C GLY A 628 33.69 -2.74 10.62
N SER A 629 32.93 -1.69 10.89
CA SER A 629 31.70 -1.72 11.70
C SER A 629 30.59 -0.91 11.03
N PHE A 630 29.34 -1.16 11.43
CA PHE A 630 28.27 -0.19 11.18
C PHE A 630 28.51 1.12 11.93
N ALA A 631 27.75 2.16 11.61
CA ALA A 631 27.64 3.35 12.45
C ALA A 631 27.13 2.98 13.84
N SER A 632 27.60 3.67 14.88
CA SER A 632 27.21 3.38 16.27
C SER A 632 25.73 3.66 16.55
N ALA A 633 25.12 4.62 15.84
CA ALA A 633 23.71 4.95 16.00
C ALA A 633 22.83 3.97 15.21
N VAL A 634 21.86 3.36 15.89
CA VAL A 634 20.83 2.51 15.29
C VAL A 634 19.54 3.32 15.13
N ALA A 635 19.05 3.45 13.89
CA ALA A 635 17.77 4.08 13.61
C ALA A 635 16.63 3.08 13.92
N SER A 636 15.98 3.24 15.07
CA SER A 636 14.92 2.31 15.51
C SER A 636 13.53 2.89 15.26
N SER A 637 12.62 2.11 14.69
CA SER A 637 11.19 2.47 14.57
C SER A 637 10.33 1.49 15.36
N ASN A 638 9.20 1.99 15.90
CA ASN A 638 8.29 1.26 16.79
C ASN A 638 8.90 0.72 18.09
N LEU A 639 10.12 1.16 18.45
CA LEU A 639 10.76 0.81 19.70
C LEU A 639 10.36 1.79 20.81
N PRO A 640 9.80 1.35 21.95
CA PRO A 640 9.47 2.24 23.06
C PRO A 640 10.69 2.95 23.63
N ALA A 641 10.48 4.17 24.15
CA ALA A 641 11.55 5.11 24.49
C ALA A 641 12.59 4.60 25.51
N ASN A 642 12.20 3.71 26.43
CA ASN A 642 13.12 3.18 27.44
C ASN A 642 13.93 1.98 26.97
N PHE A 643 13.60 1.38 25.82
CA PHE A 643 14.48 0.42 25.18
C PHE A 643 15.59 1.14 24.41
N LYS A 644 16.81 0.62 24.52
CA LYS A 644 18.01 1.13 23.85
C LYS A 644 18.60 0.04 22.98
N THR A 645 19.15 0.46 21.85
CA THR A 645 19.80 -0.43 20.90
C THR A 645 21.29 -0.11 20.83
N ASP A 646 22.09 -1.15 20.68
CA ASP A 646 23.55 -1.06 20.49
C ASP A 646 24.00 -2.20 19.56
N LEU A 647 25.21 -2.12 19.01
CA LEU A 647 25.74 -3.12 18.07
C LEU A 647 26.96 -3.82 18.66
N SER A 648 26.95 -5.17 18.63
CA SER A 648 28.12 -5.99 18.98
C SER A 648 28.55 -6.87 17.81
N TYR A 649 29.79 -7.37 17.86
CA TYR A 649 30.40 -8.12 16.76
C TYR A 649 31.23 -9.29 17.29
N ASP A 650 31.32 -10.35 16.49
CA ASP A 650 32.43 -11.31 16.53
C ASP A 650 33.14 -11.35 15.17
N ALA A 651 34.00 -12.34 14.93
CA ALA A 651 34.76 -12.45 13.68
C ALA A 651 33.89 -12.57 12.42
N ASN A 652 32.68 -13.11 12.54
CA ASN A 652 31.81 -13.47 11.42
C ASN A 652 30.41 -12.86 11.51
N ASN A 653 29.97 -12.38 12.68
CA ASN A 653 28.60 -11.97 12.92
C ASN A 653 28.51 -10.55 13.47
N ALA A 654 27.51 -9.80 12.98
CA ALA A 654 27.07 -8.55 13.56
C ALA A 654 25.74 -8.76 14.27
N TYR A 655 25.61 -8.15 15.44
CA TYR A 655 24.48 -8.33 16.33
C TYR A 655 23.82 -7.00 16.69
N LEU A 656 22.49 -6.99 16.68
CA LEU A 656 21.68 -5.94 17.29
C LEU A 656 21.37 -6.32 18.73
N ASN A 657 21.85 -5.53 19.69
CA ASN A 657 21.59 -5.72 21.11
C ASN A 657 20.44 -4.82 21.56
N LEU A 658 19.61 -5.31 22.47
CA LEU A 658 18.49 -4.59 23.08
C LEU A 658 18.68 -4.54 24.60
N SER A 659 18.62 -3.33 25.18
CA SER A 659 18.65 -3.11 26.63
C SER A 659 17.47 -2.25 27.09
N LEU A 660 17.11 -2.34 28.37
CA LEU A 660 16.04 -1.53 28.99
C LEU A 660 16.63 -0.56 30.01
N ALA A 661 16.35 0.73 29.86
CA ALA A 661 16.83 1.76 30.78
C ALA A 661 15.84 2.94 30.87
N PHE A 662 15.33 3.20 32.09
CA PHE A 662 14.38 4.29 32.38
C PHE A 662 15.05 5.61 32.80
N VAL A 663 16.35 5.60 33.08
CA VAL A 663 17.12 6.78 33.49
C VAL A 663 18.44 6.81 32.72
N PRO A 664 18.71 7.85 31.90
CA PRO A 664 20.04 8.07 31.35
C PRO A 664 21.00 8.53 32.47
N PRO A 665 22.27 8.11 32.47
CA PRO A 665 23.27 8.68 33.37
C PRO A 665 23.36 10.21 33.20
N PRO A 666 23.54 11.00 34.28
CA PRO A 666 23.73 10.58 35.67
C PRO A 666 22.42 10.73 36.46
N ASN A 667 21.75 9.61 36.75
CA ASN A 667 20.77 9.41 37.83
C ASN A 667 20.01 10.65 38.33
N SER A 668 19.24 11.32 37.46
CA SER A 668 18.38 12.43 37.87
C SER A 668 16.99 12.26 37.26
N GLY A 669 15.95 12.34 38.10
CA GLY A 669 14.56 12.51 37.65
C GLY A 669 13.53 11.53 38.20
N LEU A 670 13.92 10.36 38.72
CA LEU A 670 12.97 9.43 39.38
C LEU A 670 13.03 9.57 40.91
N ASN A 671 11.86 9.46 41.55
CA ASN A 671 11.77 9.35 43.01
C ASN A 671 11.97 7.89 43.49
N GLY A 672 12.04 7.67 44.79
CA GLY A 672 12.31 6.36 45.40
C GLY A 672 11.41 5.23 44.89
N ASN A 673 10.09 5.42 44.92
CA ASN A 673 9.11 4.44 44.43
C ASN A 673 9.26 4.16 42.93
N GLN A 674 9.41 5.21 42.12
CA GLN A 674 9.60 5.08 40.67
C GLN A 674 10.90 4.31 40.35
N GLN A 675 11.98 4.61 41.06
CA GLN A 675 13.26 3.93 40.91
C GLN A 675 13.17 2.47 41.34
N ALA A 676 12.48 2.16 42.43
CA ALA A 676 12.28 0.79 42.89
C ALA A 676 11.54 -0.06 41.82
N VAL A 677 10.48 0.47 41.22
CA VAL A 677 9.76 -0.18 40.11
C VAL A 677 10.65 -0.31 38.88
N ALA A 678 11.33 0.76 38.46
CA ALA A 678 12.20 0.75 37.29
C ALA A 678 13.31 -0.30 37.43
N ASN A 679 13.99 -0.36 38.58
CA ASN A 679 15.03 -1.34 38.84
C ASN A 679 14.48 -2.78 38.80
N ALA A 680 13.28 -3.03 39.33
CA ALA A 680 12.65 -4.34 39.27
C ALA A 680 12.32 -4.77 37.84
N LEU A 681 11.85 -3.85 36.99
CA LEU A 681 11.55 -4.10 35.58
C LEU A 681 12.84 -4.35 34.77
N VAL A 682 13.88 -3.54 35.00
CA VAL A 682 15.20 -3.72 34.37
C VAL A 682 15.79 -5.07 34.78
N ASN A 683 15.81 -5.42 36.06
CA ASN A 683 16.30 -6.71 36.53
C ASN A 683 15.49 -7.89 35.95
N SER A 684 14.18 -7.75 35.84
CA SER A 684 13.34 -8.77 35.19
C SER A 684 13.69 -8.95 33.72
N PHE A 685 13.94 -7.86 32.99
CA PHE A 685 14.43 -7.92 31.62
C PHE A 685 15.79 -8.62 31.58
N ASP A 686 16.74 -8.23 32.45
CA ASP A 686 18.10 -8.75 32.51
C ASP A 686 18.16 -10.26 32.85
N VAL A 687 17.32 -10.75 33.73
CA VAL A 687 17.27 -12.17 34.12
C VAL A 687 16.55 -13.04 33.08
N ASN A 688 15.38 -12.63 32.59
CA ASN A 688 14.52 -13.50 31.79
C ASN A 688 14.81 -13.48 30.28
N GLY A 689 15.71 -12.60 29.81
CA GLY A 689 15.92 -12.40 28.38
C GLY A 689 14.95 -11.39 27.78
N GLY A 690 13.74 -11.24 28.33
CA GLY A 690 13.02 -10.00 28.09
C GLY A 690 11.64 -9.82 28.71
N ILE A 691 10.88 -8.86 28.16
CA ILE A 691 9.75 -8.23 28.84
C ILE A 691 8.72 -7.68 27.83
N PRO A 692 7.41 -7.67 28.15
CA PRO A 692 6.40 -7.02 27.31
C PRO A 692 6.71 -5.53 27.04
N LEU A 693 6.51 -5.07 25.80
CA LEU A 693 6.87 -3.68 25.41
C LEU A 693 6.16 -2.59 26.22
N ILE A 694 4.98 -2.89 26.78
CA ILE A 694 4.21 -1.94 27.62
C ILE A 694 5.00 -1.44 28.83
N TYR A 695 5.93 -2.24 29.35
CA TYR A 695 6.79 -1.83 30.46
C TYR A 695 7.87 -0.87 29.97
N GLY A 696 8.41 -1.07 28.77
CA GLY A 696 9.40 -0.19 28.17
C GLY A 696 8.86 1.16 27.70
N SER A 697 7.55 1.38 27.65
CA SER A 697 6.94 2.69 27.37
C SER A 697 6.62 3.51 28.62
N MET A 698 6.87 3.00 29.83
CA MET A 698 6.42 3.67 31.05
C MET A 698 7.15 5.01 31.28
N THR A 699 6.36 6.04 31.57
CA THR A 699 6.85 7.34 32.05
C THR A 699 7.00 7.33 33.57
N ALA A 700 7.59 8.38 34.15
CA ALA A 700 7.66 8.54 35.60
C ALA A 700 6.28 8.43 36.28
N ALA A 701 5.23 9.01 35.68
CA ALA A 701 3.85 8.88 36.18
C ALA A 701 3.34 7.44 36.09
N GLY A 702 3.67 6.72 35.02
CA GLY A 702 3.33 5.30 34.88
C GLY A 702 4.02 4.43 35.92
N LEU A 703 5.29 4.70 36.23
CA LEU A 703 6.03 4.03 37.30
C LEU A 703 5.40 4.31 38.68
N THR A 704 4.93 5.54 38.94
CA THR A 704 4.18 5.85 40.16
C THR A 704 2.89 5.02 40.26
N GLN A 705 2.10 4.92 39.19
CA GLN A 705 0.88 4.11 39.22
C GLN A 705 1.14 2.61 39.41
N ALA A 706 2.20 2.10 38.79
CA ALA A 706 2.60 0.70 38.88
C ALA A 706 3.22 0.33 40.23
N SER A 707 3.69 1.31 41.02
CA SER A 707 4.23 1.05 42.36
C SER A 707 3.22 0.36 43.27
N GLY A 708 1.93 0.67 43.14
CA GLY A 708 0.91 0.13 44.02
C GLY A 708 0.97 0.69 45.45
N GLU A 709 1.30 1.98 45.59
CA GLU A 709 1.44 2.64 46.91
C GLU A 709 0.25 2.41 47.85
N GLN A 710 -0.96 2.31 47.30
CA GLN A 710 -2.19 2.01 48.03
C GLN A 710 -2.06 0.87 49.06
N GLY A 711 -1.18 -0.12 48.82
CA GLY A 711 -0.94 -1.24 49.73
C GLY A 711 -0.38 -0.85 51.11
N THR A 712 0.13 0.37 51.32
CA THR A 712 0.57 0.86 52.64
C THR A 712 -0.54 1.53 53.44
N ALA A 713 -1.61 1.97 52.80
CA ALA A 713 -2.62 2.83 53.40
C ALA A 713 -3.51 2.11 54.45
N ALA A 714 -3.73 0.81 54.28
CA ALA A 714 -4.42 -0.03 55.26
C ALA A 714 -3.69 -0.06 56.62
N GLN A 715 -2.36 0.04 56.62
CA GLN A 715 -1.56 0.00 57.85
C GLN A 715 -1.85 1.22 58.74
N GLN A 716 -1.73 2.41 58.14
CA GLN A 716 -1.97 3.69 58.81
C GLN A 716 -3.40 3.77 59.35
N THR A 717 -4.39 3.41 58.54
CA THR A 717 -5.81 3.51 58.90
C THR A 717 -6.16 2.58 60.08
N THR A 718 -5.57 1.38 60.11
CA THR A 718 -5.79 0.42 61.21
C THR A 718 -5.17 0.89 62.52
N ILE A 719 -3.94 1.42 62.47
CA ILE A 719 -3.27 1.97 63.66
C ILE A 719 -4.09 3.14 64.23
N SER A 720 -4.60 4.04 63.38
CA SER A 720 -5.45 5.15 63.82
C SER A 720 -6.78 4.67 64.45
N ALA A 721 -7.40 3.63 63.89
CA ALA A 721 -8.62 3.04 64.45
C ALA A 721 -8.39 2.39 65.83
N MET A 722 -7.26 1.69 66.02
CA MET A 722 -6.88 1.17 67.33
C MET A 722 -6.61 2.30 68.32
N SER A 723 -5.90 3.36 67.92
CA SER A 723 -5.63 4.51 68.79
C SER A 723 -6.89 5.22 69.27
N GLN A 724 -7.91 5.40 68.42
CA GLN A 724 -9.18 6.01 68.85
C GLN A 724 -9.93 5.14 69.87
N PHE A 725 -9.97 3.82 69.64
CA PHE A 725 -10.59 2.88 70.58
C PHE A 725 -9.83 2.80 71.90
N MET A 726 -8.49 2.77 71.87
CA MET A 726 -7.66 2.83 73.08
C MET A 726 -7.92 4.11 73.88
N GLY A 727 -7.99 5.27 73.20
CA GLY A 727 -8.31 6.53 73.86
C GLY A 727 -9.71 6.55 74.48
N LEU A 728 -10.68 5.82 73.91
CA LEU A 728 -12.00 5.63 74.50
C LEU A 728 -11.95 4.73 75.74
N LEU A 729 -11.20 3.63 75.68
CA LEU A 729 -11.05 2.71 76.81
C LEU A 729 -10.33 3.35 77.99
N THR A 730 -9.32 4.19 77.72
CA THR A 730 -8.44 4.77 78.75
C THR A 730 -8.79 6.20 79.12
N ASP A 731 -9.96 6.74 78.78
CA ASP A 731 -10.33 8.11 79.16
C ASP A 731 -10.33 8.24 80.70
N PRO A 732 -9.32 8.91 81.29
CA PRO A 732 -9.13 8.91 82.73
C PRO A 732 -10.26 9.65 83.44
N PHE A 733 -10.98 10.52 82.73
CA PHE A 733 -12.08 11.28 83.32
C PHE A 733 -13.38 10.49 83.35
N ALA A 734 -13.71 9.74 82.30
CA ALA A 734 -14.81 8.76 82.33
C ALA A 734 -14.52 7.59 83.30
N GLN A 735 -13.24 7.31 83.56
CA GLN A 735 -12.81 6.24 84.45
C GLN A 735 -12.86 6.61 85.95
N ARG A 736 -12.69 7.89 86.30
CA ARG A 736 -12.68 8.38 87.69
C ARG A 736 -14.06 8.36 88.39
N GLU A 737 -15.12 8.00 87.67
CA GLU A 737 -16.50 8.30 88.09
C GLU A 737 -17.27 7.07 88.57
N GLY A 738 -17.75 7.13 89.82
CA GLY A 738 -18.62 6.14 90.47
C GLY A 738 -18.07 5.48 91.74
N GLY A 739 -16.81 5.72 92.10
CA GLY A 739 -16.24 5.33 93.40
C GLY A 739 -16.64 6.32 94.50
N PRO A 740 -16.75 5.91 95.78
CA PRO A 740 -16.88 6.84 96.87
C PRO A 740 -15.59 7.67 96.90
N ASP A 741 -15.69 8.94 96.53
CA ASP A 741 -14.56 9.86 96.57
C ASP A 741 -13.98 9.88 97.99
N PRO A 742 -12.75 9.39 98.25
CA PRO A 742 -12.15 9.50 99.58
C PRO A 742 -11.69 10.94 99.85
N ALA A 743 -11.82 11.85 98.89
CA ALA A 743 -11.49 13.26 99.05
C ALA A 743 -12.40 14.13 98.17
N ASN A 744 -13.55 14.53 98.74
CA ASN A 744 -14.50 15.58 98.29
C ASN A 744 -15.92 15.05 97.99
N GLY A 745 -16.58 14.56 99.02
CA GLY A 745 -18.05 14.57 99.06
C GLY A 745 -18.59 15.98 99.28
N GLU A 746 -18.45 16.89 98.32
CA GLU A 746 -19.10 18.21 98.36
C GLU A 746 -19.47 18.68 96.94
N ALA A 747 -20.73 18.49 96.56
CA ALA A 747 -21.40 19.50 95.76
C ALA A 747 -22.02 20.50 96.76
N GLY A 748 -21.33 21.61 97.01
CA GLY A 748 -21.90 22.73 97.75
C GLY A 748 -20.88 23.59 98.49
N LEU A 749 -20.66 24.80 97.95
CA LEU A 749 -20.48 26.05 98.69
C LEU A 749 -19.33 26.12 99.73
N ALA A 750 -18.27 26.81 99.30
CA ALA A 750 -17.40 27.72 100.06
C ALA A 750 -16.90 27.35 101.48
N GLU A 751 -15.56 27.40 101.62
CA GLU A 751 -14.74 27.72 102.81
C GLU A 751 -14.89 26.79 104.05
N ASP A 752 -13.86 26.28 104.73
CA ASP A 752 -12.40 26.36 104.69
C ASP A 752 -11.88 25.38 105.78
N VAL A 753 -10.56 25.19 105.82
CA VAL A 753 -9.69 25.01 106.99
C VAL A 753 -8.98 23.65 107.14
N GLN A 754 -7.75 23.60 106.64
CA GLN A 754 -6.59 23.34 107.52
C GLN A 754 -5.74 24.62 107.61
N ALA A 755 -6.06 25.46 108.59
CA ALA A 755 -5.15 26.43 109.17
C ALA A 755 -5.17 26.24 110.68
N SER A 756 -4.11 25.63 111.20
CA SER A 756 -3.80 25.72 112.63
C SER A 756 -3.21 27.10 112.89
N ALA A 757 -4.01 28.06 113.34
CA ALA A 757 -3.56 29.18 114.18
C ALA A 757 -4.75 29.92 114.81
N TYR A 758 -4.63 30.15 116.12
CA TYR A 758 -5.51 30.94 116.97
C TYR A 758 -5.97 32.29 116.37
N ALA A 759 -7.27 32.60 116.48
CA ALA A 759 -7.75 33.73 117.31
C ALA A 759 -9.29 33.90 117.30
N ALA A 760 -9.84 33.97 118.53
CA ALA A 760 -10.97 34.76 119.02
C ALA A 760 -12.32 34.88 118.23
N ARG A 761 -13.29 34.13 118.75
CA ARG A 761 -14.77 34.31 118.78
C ARG A 761 -15.37 35.67 118.36
N LYS A 762 -16.53 35.59 117.69
CA LYS A 762 -17.81 36.10 118.23
C LYS A 762 -19.03 35.33 117.69
N ARG A 763 -20.01 35.15 118.59
CA ARG A 763 -21.32 34.47 118.42
C ARG A 763 -22.31 35.42 117.76
N THR A 764 -23.13 34.93 116.82
CA THR A 764 -24.62 34.87 116.86
C THR A 764 -25.17 34.35 115.51
N ASP A 765 -26.36 33.72 115.56
CA ASP A 765 -27.20 33.14 114.48
C ASP A 765 -26.87 31.66 114.17
N VAL A 766 -27.47 30.63 114.80
CA VAL A 766 -28.88 30.28 115.10
C VAL A 766 -29.75 30.09 113.85
N PHE A 767 -29.28 29.30 112.88
CA PHE A 767 -30.10 28.36 112.09
C PHE A 767 -29.22 27.18 111.65
N ALA A 768 -29.00 26.24 112.56
CA ALA A 768 -28.44 24.93 112.26
C ALA A 768 -29.57 23.98 111.83
N MET A 769 -29.40 23.30 110.69
CA MET A 769 -29.53 21.84 110.53
C MET A 769 -29.74 21.47 109.06
N PHE A 770 -28.65 21.31 108.31
CA PHE A 770 -28.55 20.18 107.38
C PHE A 770 -27.49 19.24 107.96
N ALA A 771 -27.95 18.11 108.47
CA ALA A 771 -27.07 17.04 108.92
C ALA A 771 -26.17 16.63 107.75
N LYS A 772 -24.85 16.55 107.99
CA LYS A 772 -23.94 15.82 107.11
C LYS A 772 -24.51 14.42 106.93
N ALA A 773 -24.90 14.07 105.71
CA ALA A 773 -25.30 12.71 105.38
C ALA A 773 -24.18 11.75 105.84
N PRO A 774 -24.50 10.62 106.49
CA PRO A 774 -23.49 9.65 106.88
C PRO A 774 -22.70 9.20 105.63
N ALA A 775 -21.40 9.00 105.79
CA ALA A 775 -20.54 8.50 104.72
C ALA A 775 -21.16 7.22 104.14
N GLN A 776 -21.61 7.29 102.89
CA GLN A 776 -22.14 6.14 102.17
C GLN A 776 -21.01 5.10 102.07
N GLY A 777 -21.25 3.90 102.60
CA GLY A 777 -20.32 2.78 102.47
C GLY A 777 -20.06 2.46 101.00
N PHE A 778 -18.86 1.96 100.69
CA PHE A 778 -18.50 1.54 99.33
C PHE A 778 -19.55 0.57 98.78
N ALA A 779 -20.23 0.97 97.71
CA ALA A 779 -21.14 0.13 96.96
C ALA A 779 -20.44 -0.34 95.68
N ARG A 780 -20.35 -1.65 95.50
CA ARG A 780 -19.92 -2.25 94.23
C ARG A 780 -21.01 -2.00 93.20
N ARG A 781 -20.71 -1.20 92.18
CA ARG A 781 -21.66 -0.78 91.16
C ARG A 781 -21.17 -1.14 89.77
N TRP A 782 -22.13 -1.44 88.92
CA TRP A 782 -21.92 -1.58 87.49
C TRP A 782 -22.22 -0.24 86.82
N SER A 783 -21.46 0.06 85.78
CA SER A 783 -21.82 1.10 84.82
C SER A 783 -21.80 0.50 83.43
N VAL A 784 -22.74 0.93 82.61
CA VAL A 784 -22.76 0.65 81.17
C VAL A 784 -22.63 1.96 80.43
N TRP A 785 -21.97 1.90 79.27
CA TRP A 785 -21.83 3.05 78.41
C TRP A 785 -21.87 2.65 76.94
N ALA A 786 -22.30 3.59 76.12
CA ALA A 786 -22.23 3.51 74.67
C ALA A 786 -21.55 4.77 74.15
N ALA A 787 -20.73 4.63 73.11
CA ALA A 787 -20.07 5.76 72.46
C ALA A 787 -20.04 5.61 70.94
N GLY A 788 -20.31 6.70 70.24
CA GLY A 788 -19.96 6.85 68.83
C GLY A 788 -18.63 7.58 68.73
N PHE A 789 -17.72 7.11 67.88
CA PHE A 789 -16.44 7.75 67.60
C PHE A 789 -16.14 7.75 66.11
N GLY A 790 -15.39 8.75 65.66
CA GLY A 790 -14.93 8.80 64.29
C GLY A 790 -14.02 9.98 64.04
N GLY A 791 -13.38 9.99 62.88
CA GLY A 791 -12.49 11.07 62.52
C GLY A 791 -11.94 10.93 61.11
N SER A 792 -11.21 11.95 60.69
CA SER A 792 -10.48 11.97 59.43
C SER A 792 -9.06 12.44 59.66
N GLN A 793 -8.12 11.79 58.97
CA GLN A 793 -6.70 12.12 59.00
C GLN A 793 -6.19 12.29 57.57
N SER A 794 -5.49 13.39 57.33
CA SER A 794 -4.69 13.59 56.12
C SER A 794 -3.21 13.51 56.49
N THR A 795 -2.43 12.79 55.70
CA THR A 795 -0.98 12.69 55.81
C THR A 795 -0.37 13.03 54.46
N ASP A 796 0.45 14.07 54.43
CA ASP A 796 1.11 14.58 53.23
C ASP A 796 2.19 13.57 52.75
N GLY A 797 2.27 13.34 51.45
CA GLY A 797 3.30 12.50 50.82
C GLY A 797 4.66 13.20 50.74
N ARG A 798 5.72 12.43 50.47
CA ARG A 798 7.08 12.95 50.28
C ARG A 798 7.59 12.67 48.87
N THR A 799 7.96 13.73 48.16
CA THR A 799 8.40 13.68 46.76
C THR A 799 9.67 12.87 46.54
N THR A 800 10.62 12.87 47.49
CA THR A 800 11.86 12.07 47.42
C THR A 800 11.57 10.57 47.47
N ASP A 801 10.62 10.18 48.32
CA ASP A 801 10.23 8.78 48.51
C ASP A 801 9.30 8.35 47.37
N GLY A 802 8.61 9.30 46.74
CA GLY A 802 7.61 9.07 45.71
C GLY A 802 6.26 8.68 46.28
N SER A 803 6.00 9.00 47.55
CA SER A 803 4.71 8.79 48.19
C SER A 803 3.75 9.95 47.93
N ASN A 804 2.47 9.64 47.95
CA ASN A 804 1.37 10.56 47.62
C ASN A 804 0.51 10.81 48.85
N ASP A 805 -0.16 11.97 48.87
CA ASP A 805 -1.04 12.35 49.97
C ASP A 805 -2.10 11.26 50.24
N MET A 806 -2.23 10.90 51.51
CA MET A 806 -3.15 9.89 51.97
C MET A 806 -4.22 10.52 52.87
N THR A 807 -5.47 10.16 52.64
CA THR A 807 -6.57 10.45 53.57
C THR A 807 -7.13 9.16 54.13
N SER A 808 -7.39 9.12 55.43
CA SER A 808 -8.13 8.04 56.10
C SER A 808 -9.32 8.59 56.89
N ARG A 809 -10.37 7.77 57.02
CA ARG A 809 -11.58 8.07 57.78
C ARG A 809 -12.01 6.84 58.57
N ILE A 810 -12.49 7.08 59.78
CA ILE A 810 -12.96 6.05 60.70
C ILE A 810 -14.32 6.47 61.22
N ALA A 811 -15.25 5.54 61.30
CA ALA A 811 -16.50 5.69 62.03
C ALA A 811 -16.83 4.39 62.74
N GLY A 812 -17.12 4.47 64.03
CA GLY A 812 -17.38 3.31 64.86
C GLY A 812 -18.30 3.61 66.03
N THR A 813 -18.85 2.55 66.58
CA THR A 813 -19.63 2.56 67.81
C THR A 813 -19.05 1.55 68.75
N ALA A 814 -19.00 1.88 70.04
CA ALA A 814 -18.51 1.03 71.09
C ALA A 814 -19.54 0.96 72.21
N VAL A 815 -19.66 -0.22 72.81
CA VAL A 815 -20.43 -0.43 74.03
C VAL A 815 -19.53 -1.11 75.04
N GLY A 816 -19.62 -0.67 76.29
CA GLY A 816 -18.79 -1.19 77.35
C GLY A 816 -19.52 -1.26 78.68
N ALA A 817 -18.97 -2.09 79.56
CA ALA A 817 -19.39 -2.20 80.93
C ALA A 817 -18.16 -2.18 81.83
N ASP A 818 -18.28 -1.51 82.97
CA ASP A 818 -17.26 -1.54 84.01
C ASP A 818 -17.84 -1.67 85.40
N TYR A 819 -16.97 -2.15 86.28
CA TYR A 819 -17.31 -2.57 87.62
C TYR A 819 -16.27 -2.06 88.62
N TRP A 820 -16.77 -1.51 89.72
CA TRP A 820 -15.94 -1.07 90.84
C TRP A 820 -15.52 -2.28 91.69
N LEU A 821 -14.25 -2.69 91.57
CA LEU A 821 -13.65 -3.75 92.38
C LEU A 821 -13.35 -3.29 93.80
N ALA A 822 -12.88 -2.04 93.93
CA ALA A 822 -12.55 -1.36 95.18
C ALA A 822 -12.90 0.14 95.03
N PRO A 823 -12.96 0.93 96.12
CA PRO A 823 -13.28 2.37 96.05
C PRO A 823 -12.50 3.17 95.00
N ASN A 824 -11.28 2.72 94.72
CA ASN A 824 -10.31 3.37 93.86
C ASN A 824 -9.86 2.49 92.68
N THR A 825 -10.48 1.34 92.46
CA THR A 825 -10.11 0.40 91.38
C THR A 825 -11.33 0.01 90.56
N LYS A 826 -11.24 0.23 89.25
CA LYS A 826 -12.27 -0.09 88.27
C LYS A 826 -11.73 -0.97 87.17
N LEU A 827 -12.48 -2.01 86.81
CA LEU A 827 -12.18 -2.89 85.69
C LEU A 827 -13.33 -2.84 84.70
N GLY A 828 -13.03 -2.78 83.41
CA GLY A 828 -14.05 -2.78 82.37
C GLY A 828 -13.62 -3.50 81.10
N PHE A 829 -14.61 -3.71 80.25
CA PHE A 829 -14.44 -4.24 78.91
C PHE A 829 -15.35 -3.51 77.94
N ALA A 830 -14.96 -3.48 76.67
CA ALA A 830 -15.78 -2.92 75.60
C ALA A 830 -15.62 -3.71 74.31
N LEU A 831 -16.68 -3.67 73.52
CA LEU A 831 -16.70 -4.15 72.14
C LEU A 831 -17.02 -2.96 71.24
N ALA A 832 -16.36 -2.88 70.09
CA ALA A 832 -16.63 -1.88 69.09
C ALA A 832 -16.79 -2.50 67.70
N GLY A 833 -17.67 -1.89 66.91
CA GLY A 833 -17.89 -2.22 65.51
C GLY A 833 -17.97 -0.94 64.69
N GLY A 834 -17.48 -0.99 63.46
CA GLY A 834 -17.46 0.17 62.58
C GLY A 834 -16.87 -0.11 61.22
N GLY A 835 -16.48 0.94 60.54
CA GLY A 835 -15.79 0.85 59.26
C GLY A 835 -14.72 1.91 59.13
N THR A 836 -13.75 1.61 58.28
CA THR A 836 -12.74 2.56 57.87
C THR A 836 -12.72 2.72 56.36
N SER A 837 -12.24 3.86 55.88
CA SER A 837 -11.94 4.07 54.48
C SER A 837 -10.65 4.87 54.32
N PHE A 838 -9.95 4.65 53.23
CA PHE A 838 -8.75 5.38 52.89
C PHE A 838 -8.61 5.62 51.40
N GLY A 839 -7.88 6.66 51.04
CA GLY A 839 -7.56 7.02 49.67
C GLY A 839 -6.13 7.53 49.56
N VAL A 840 -5.43 7.11 48.52
CA VAL A 840 -4.12 7.64 48.13
C VAL A 840 -4.33 8.44 46.86
N ASN A 841 -3.94 9.72 46.89
CA ASN A 841 -4.26 10.67 45.83
C ASN A 841 -3.83 10.16 44.45
N GLY A 842 -4.79 10.00 43.54
CA GLY A 842 -4.56 9.52 42.17
C GLY A 842 -4.17 8.04 42.02
N LEU A 843 -4.06 7.27 43.11
CA LEU A 843 -3.50 5.90 43.08
C LEU A 843 -4.45 4.80 43.57
N GLY A 844 -5.57 5.16 44.19
CA GLY A 844 -6.59 4.20 44.58
C GLY A 844 -7.17 4.44 45.97
N SER A 845 -8.01 3.51 46.41
CA SER A 845 -8.73 3.60 47.68
C SER A 845 -8.89 2.23 48.32
N GLY A 846 -9.40 2.22 49.54
CA GLY A 846 -9.80 1.00 50.21
C GLY A 846 -10.80 1.29 51.32
N ARG A 847 -11.44 0.21 51.76
CA ARG A 847 -12.39 0.24 52.88
C ARG A 847 -12.24 -1.02 53.71
N SER A 848 -12.64 -0.95 54.96
CA SER A 848 -12.70 -2.12 55.82
C SER A 848 -13.87 -2.09 56.79
N ASP A 849 -14.35 -3.28 57.12
CA ASP A 849 -15.23 -3.50 58.26
C ASP A 849 -14.34 -3.80 59.47
N LEU A 850 -14.64 -3.16 60.62
CA LEU A 850 -13.82 -3.17 61.82
C LEU A 850 -14.59 -3.81 62.98
N PHE A 851 -13.93 -4.73 63.68
CA PHE A 851 -14.33 -5.21 65.00
C PHE A 851 -13.19 -4.99 66.00
N GLN A 852 -13.50 -4.55 67.20
CA GLN A 852 -12.52 -4.40 68.27
C GLN A 852 -13.09 -4.91 69.59
N ALA A 853 -12.23 -5.47 70.43
CA ALA A 853 -12.55 -5.90 71.77
C ALA A 853 -11.40 -5.50 72.69
N GLY A 854 -11.71 -4.93 73.84
CA GLY A 854 -10.67 -4.54 74.78
C GLY A 854 -11.11 -4.59 76.23
N ALA A 855 -10.12 -4.67 77.10
CA ALA A 855 -10.28 -4.61 78.54
C ALA A 855 -9.41 -3.48 79.08
N TYR A 856 -9.89 -2.82 80.15
CA TYR A 856 -9.20 -1.70 80.77
C TYR A 856 -9.30 -1.76 82.29
N LEU A 857 -8.29 -1.20 82.92
CA LEU A 857 -8.13 -1.07 84.35
C LEU A 857 -7.83 0.39 84.67
N TYR A 858 -8.48 0.90 85.71
CA TYR A 858 -8.17 2.18 86.31
C TYR A 858 -7.94 2.00 87.81
N HIS A 859 -6.85 2.57 88.31
CA HIS A 859 -6.54 2.60 89.74
C HIS A 859 -6.13 4.01 90.14
N ALA A 860 -6.72 4.54 91.21
CA ALA A 860 -6.35 5.83 91.79
C ALA A 860 -5.80 5.65 93.20
N ASN A 861 -4.84 6.49 93.59
CA ASN A 861 -4.38 6.60 94.97
C ASN A 861 -4.18 8.08 95.32
N GLY A 862 -5.19 8.65 95.98
CA GLY A 862 -5.27 10.10 96.19
C GLY A 862 -5.32 10.85 94.86
N ALA A 863 -4.38 11.78 94.66
CA ALA A 863 -4.26 12.56 93.44
C ALA A 863 -3.62 11.81 92.26
N ALA A 864 -2.93 10.69 92.53
CA ALA A 864 -2.27 9.89 91.50
C ALA A 864 -3.25 8.89 90.88
N TYR A 865 -3.09 8.59 89.59
CA TYR A 865 -3.80 7.49 88.93
C TYR A 865 -2.89 6.72 87.98
N LEU A 866 -3.30 5.49 87.72
CA LEU A 866 -2.79 4.59 86.70
C LEU A 866 -3.97 4.04 85.89
N SER A 867 -3.87 4.13 84.57
CA SER A 867 -4.82 3.58 83.61
C SER A 867 -4.08 2.65 82.66
N ALA A 868 -4.63 1.45 82.44
CA ALA A 868 -4.07 0.47 81.54
C ALA A 868 -5.18 -0.12 80.67
N ALA A 869 -4.89 -0.40 79.40
CA ALA A 869 -5.81 -1.11 78.52
C ALA A 869 -5.07 -2.03 77.55
N LEU A 870 -5.77 -3.08 77.14
CA LEU A 870 -5.38 -4.00 76.08
C LEU A 870 -6.56 -4.17 75.14
N ALA A 871 -6.30 -4.15 73.84
CA ALA A 871 -7.31 -4.33 72.81
C ALA A 871 -6.82 -5.21 71.67
N TYR A 872 -7.73 -6.03 71.16
CA TYR A 872 -7.62 -6.74 69.90
C TYR A 872 -8.54 -6.08 68.86
N GLY A 873 -8.09 -6.03 67.63
CA GLY A 873 -8.85 -5.55 66.48
C GLY A 873 -8.76 -6.54 65.32
N TRP A 874 -9.88 -6.73 64.64
CA TRP A 874 -9.97 -7.47 63.38
C TRP A 874 -10.53 -6.54 62.30
N GLN A 875 -9.99 -6.63 61.10
CA GLN A 875 -10.51 -5.91 59.93
C GLN A 875 -10.59 -6.80 58.70
N ASN A 876 -11.72 -6.77 57.99
CA ASN A 876 -11.83 -7.27 56.62
C ASN A 876 -11.62 -6.11 55.66
N ILE A 877 -10.53 -6.13 54.89
CA ILE A 877 -10.06 -5.01 54.08
C ILE A 877 -10.27 -5.32 52.60
N THR A 878 -10.89 -4.39 51.87
CA THR A 878 -10.96 -4.41 50.39
C THR A 878 -10.21 -3.21 49.82
N THR A 879 -9.41 -3.45 48.79
CA THR A 879 -8.65 -2.43 48.07
C THR A 879 -9.13 -2.28 46.63
N ASP A 880 -9.08 -1.07 46.09
CA ASP A 880 -9.35 -0.80 44.66
C ASP A 880 -8.29 0.16 44.12
N ARG A 881 -7.56 -0.28 43.10
CA ARG A 881 -6.52 0.48 42.40
C ARG A 881 -6.83 0.56 40.91
N THR A 882 -6.60 1.73 40.33
CA THR A 882 -6.73 1.96 38.89
C THR A 882 -5.36 2.27 38.29
N VAL A 883 -5.01 1.62 37.19
CA VAL A 883 -3.78 1.87 36.43
C VAL A 883 -4.15 2.27 35.00
N THR A 884 -3.67 3.41 34.53
CA THR A 884 -4.03 4.01 33.24
C THR A 884 -2.88 3.97 32.21
N VAL A 885 -1.88 3.13 32.43
CA VAL A 885 -0.62 3.11 31.64
C VAL A 885 -0.81 2.60 30.21
N ALA A 886 -1.67 1.60 30.03
CA ALA A 886 -1.92 0.93 28.74
C ALA A 886 -3.40 0.57 28.57
N GLY A 887 -4.28 1.53 28.87
CA GLY A 887 -5.71 1.31 29.09
C GLY A 887 -6.08 1.48 30.57
N THR A 888 -7.36 1.35 30.91
CA THR A 888 -7.84 1.52 32.29
C THR A 888 -8.00 0.16 32.97
N ASP A 889 -6.96 -0.25 33.68
CA ASP A 889 -6.95 -1.48 34.47
C ASP A 889 -7.50 -1.20 35.86
N ARG A 890 -8.41 -2.05 36.34
CA ARG A 890 -8.95 -1.99 37.70
C ARG A 890 -8.56 -3.26 38.44
N LEU A 891 -7.79 -3.07 39.52
CA LEU A 891 -7.18 -4.12 40.32
C LEU A 891 -7.73 -4.06 41.74
N ARG A 892 -8.12 -5.20 42.31
CA ARG A 892 -8.75 -5.29 43.63
C ARG A 892 -8.18 -6.44 44.43
N ALA A 893 -7.94 -6.22 45.73
CA ALA A 893 -7.62 -7.29 46.67
C ALA A 893 -8.60 -7.28 47.85
N ALA A 894 -8.76 -8.42 48.50
CA ALA A 894 -9.47 -8.56 49.77
C ALA A 894 -8.65 -9.43 50.72
N PHE A 895 -8.51 -9.00 51.97
CA PHE A 895 -7.74 -9.71 52.99
C PHE A 895 -8.15 -9.30 54.40
N ASP A 896 -7.95 -10.21 55.35
CA ASP A 896 -8.21 -9.96 56.77
C ASP A 896 -6.92 -9.56 57.50
N ALA A 897 -6.98 -8.53 58.34
CA ALA A 897 -5.85 -8.07 59.14
C ALA A 897 -6.19 -8.10 60.63
N ASN A 898 -5.18 -8.38 61.45
CA ASN A 898 -5.30 -8.46 62.91
C ASN A 898 -4.44 -7.38 63.56
N ALA A 899 -4.95 -6.73 64.59
CA ALA A 899 -4.23 -5.71 65.34
C ALA A 899 -4.31 -5.95 66.84
N TYR A 900 -3.22 -5.65 67.54
CA TYR A 900 -3.11 -5.72 68.99
C TYR A 900 -2.60 -4.39 69.49
N SER A 901 -3.25 -3.81 70.49
CA SER A 901 -2.82 -2.55 71.09
C SER A 901 -2.82 -2.63 72.61
N GLY A 902 -1.85 -1.96 73.21
CA GLY A 902 -1.78 -1.78 74.65
C GLY A 902 -1.42 -0.34 74.98
N ARG A 903 -2.02 0.18 76.05
CA ARG A 903 -1.75 1.54 76.55
C ARG A 903 -1.60 1.51 78.06
N LEU A 904 -0.60 2.23 78.55
CA LEU A 904 -0.37 2.50 79.97
C LEU A 904 -0.24 4.00 80.15
N GLU A 905 -0.97 4.56 81.10
CA GLU A 905 -1.00 5.99 81.38
C GLU A 905 -0.98 6.23 82.89
N GLY A 906 -0.11 7.15 83.34
CA GLY A 906 -0.05 7.58 84.72
C GLY A 906 -0.07 9.10 84.82
N GLY A 907 -0.74 9.63 85.83
CA GLY A 907 -0.78 11.07 86.07
C GLY A 907 -1.07 11.44 87.51
N TYR A 908 -0.87 12.73 87.82
CA TYR A 908 -1.04 13.26 89.16
C TYR A 908 -1.86 14.55 89.11
N ARG A 909 -3.02 14.59 89.76
CA ARG A 909 -3.95 15.73 89.70
C ARG A 909 -3.69 16.73 90.81
N LEU A 910 -3.45 17.98 90.42
CA LEU A 910 -3.31 19.14 91.27
C LEU A 910 -4.58 19.99 91.18
N VAL A 911 -5.11 20.44 92.32
CA VAL A 911 -6.24 21.40 92.35
C VAL A 911 -5.70 22.78 92.65
N GLY A 912 -5.75 23.68 91.68
CA GLY A 912 -5.34 25.06 91.87
C GLY A 912 -6.46 25.89 92.48
N THR A 913 -6.51 25.99 93.81
CA THR A 913 -7.43 26.91 94.51
C THR A 913 -7.23 28.36 94.08
N TRP A 914 -5.99 28.75 93.76
CA TRP A 914 -5.56 30.06 93.29
C TRP A 914 -5.96 30.42 91.84
N ILE A 915 -6.44 29.47 91.04
CA ILE A 915 -6.97 29.68 89.67
C ILE A 915 -8.46 29.37 89.55
N GLY A 916 -9.20 29.54 90.64
CA GLY A 916 -10.65 29.32 90.66
C GLY A 916 -11.05 27.86 90.54
N GLY A 917 -10.29 26.95 91.18
CA GLY A 917 -10.63 25.54 91.35
C GLY A 917 -10.39 24.63 90.14
N ILE A 918 -9.60 25.07 89.17
CA ILE A 918 -9.26 24.26 87.98
C ILE A 918 -8.32 23.10 88.40
N GLY A 919 -8.66 21.88 87.96
CA GLY A 919 -7.80 20.71 88.06
C GLY A 919 -6.75 20.71 86.96
N LEU A 920 -5.49 20.48 87.32
CA LEU A 920 -4.34 20.34 86.42
C LEU A 920 -3.72 18.97 86.63
N THR A 921 -3.66 18.16 85.58
CA THR A 921 -3.18 16.77 85.65
C THR A 921 -2.06 16.55 84.63
N PRO A 922 -0.78 16.80 84.99
CA PRO A 922 0.34 16.28 84.22
C PRO A 922 0.26 14.75 84.15
N TYR A 923 0.57 14.20 82.99
CA TYR A 923 0.54 12.76 82.75
C TYR A 923 1.60 12.34 81.73
N GLY A 924 1.99 11.06 81.82
CA GLY A 924 2.77 10.38 80.81
C GLY A 924 2.04 9.11 80.36
N ALA A 925 2.10 8.79 79.08
CA ALA A 925 1.54 7.55 78.54
C ALA A 925 2.51 6.87 77.56
N MET A 926 2.38 5.55 77.49
CA MET A 926 3.00 4.73 76.45
C MET A 926 1.91 3.89 75.80
N GLN A 927 1.97 3.79 74.48
CA GLN A 927 1.07 2.96 73.70
C GLN A 927 1.88 2.19 72.65
N PHE A 928 1.49 0.95 72.38
CA PHE A 928 1.93 0.25 71.19
C PHE A 928 0.73 -0.24 70.40
N THR A 929 0.90 -0.36 69.08
CA THR A 929 -0.06 -1.01 68.19
C THR A 929 0.71 -1.88 67.22
N THR A 930 0.50 -3.19 67.30
CA THR A 930 1.01 -4.17 66.34
C THR A 930 -0.08 -4.52 65.35
N LEU A 931 0.23 -4.47 64.06
CA LEU A 931 -0.63 -4.89 62.96
C LEU A 931 0.02 -6.08 62.24
N ASP A 932 -0.70 -7.19 62.18
CA ASP A 932 -0.35 -8.38 61.41
C ASP A 932 -1.17 -8.41 60.12
N ARG A 933 -0.51 -8.16 59.00
CA ARG A 933 -1.10 -8.21 57.66
C ARG A 933 -0.63 -9.47 56.93
N PRO A 934 -1.53 -10.34 56.45
CA PRO A 934 -1.15 -11.51 55.66
C PRO A 934 -0.61 -11.08 54.28
N ALA A 935 -0.03 -12.04 53.56
CA ALA A 935 0.23 -11.85 52.14
C ALA A 935 -1.11 -11.84 51.38
N TYR A 936 -1.22 -11.00 50.36
CA TYR A 936 -2.43 -10.90 49.55
C TYR A 936 -2.08 -10.56 48.11
N ALA A 937 -2.99 -10.87 47.19
CA ALA A 937 -2.82 -10.64 45.76
C ALA A 937 -3.96 -9.76 45.23
N GLU A 938 -3.64 -8.89 44.29
CA GLU A 938 -4.64 -8.19 43.50
C GLU A 938 -5.21 -9.10 42.42
N HIS A 939 -6.49 -8.95 42.10
CA HIS A 939 -7.15 -9.59 40.98
C HIS A 939 -7.70 -8.53 40.03
N VAL A 940 -7.71 -8.84 38.74
CA VAL A 940 -8.24 -7.96 37.70
C VAL A 940 -9.77 -7.98 37.75
N VAL A 941 -10.36 -6.81 37.91
CA VAL A 941 -11.81 -6.60 37.79
C VAL A 941 -12.17 -6.25 36.34
N SER A 942 -11.34 -5.44 35.68
CA SER A 942 -11.46 -5.06 34.27
C SER A 942 -10.10 -4.59 33.73
N GLY A 943 -9.83 -4.79 32.44
CA GLY A 943 -8.56 -4.43 31.81
C GLY A 943 -7.54 -5.59 31.83
N SER A 944 -6.26 -5.24 31.85
CA SER A 944 -5.11 -6.16 31.82
C SER A 944 -4.66 -6.57 33.22
N SER A 945 -4.04 -7.76 33.32
CA SER A 945 -3.35 -8.24 34.53
C SER A 945 -1.88 -7.82 34.61
N ALA A 946 -1.36 -7.09 33.62
CA ALA A 946 0.05 -6.72 33.54
C ALA A 946 0.58 -6.00 34.79
N PHE A 947 -0.26 -5.20 35.45
CA PHE A 947 0.13 -4.41 36.62
C PHE A 947 -0.42 -4.96 37.94
N ALA A 948 -1.01 -6.16 37.96
CA ALA A 948 -1.46 -6.81 39.19
C ALA A 948 -0.27 -7.16 40.09
N LEU A 949 -0.38 -6.86 41.39
CA LEU A 949 0.68 -7.04 42.37
C LEU A 949 0.34 -8.12 43.41
N ASN A 950 1.37 -8.81 43.89
CA ASN A 950 1.35 -9.61 45.11
C ASN A 950 2.06 -8.80 46.20
N TYR A 951 1.42 -8.66 47.37
CA TYR A 951 1.99 -8.00 48.53
C TYR A 951 2.41 -9.02 49.58
N ALA A 952 3.64 -8.89 50.07
CA ALA A 952 4.16 -9.77 51.10
C ALA A 952 3.45 -9.55 52.46
N ALA A 953 3.35 -10.64 53.22
CA ALA A 953 2.94 -10.57 54.63
C ALA A 953 3.87 -9.63 55.40
N LYS A 954 3.31 -8.85 56.32
CA LYS A 954 4.08 -7.90 57.12
C LYS A 954 3.44 -7.69 58.48
N SER A 955 4.25 -7.81 59.52
CA SER A 955 3.92 -7.36 60.88
C SER A 955 4.61 -6.03 61.16
N VAL A 956 3.85 -5.03 61.62
CA VAL A 956 4.37 -3.70 61.95
C VAL A 956 3.95 -3.33 63.35
N THR A 957 4.89 -2.93 64.20
CA THR A 957 4.60 -2.36 65.51
C THR A 957 4.95 -0.88 65.51
N ASP A 958 3.96 -0.05 65.81
CA ASP A 958 4.14 1.37 66.08
C ASP A 958 4.07 1.58 67.59
N SER A 959 5.08 2.25 68.15
CA SER A 959 5.15 2.55 69.58
C SER A 959 5.16 4.05 69.73
N ARG A 960 4.36 4.55 70.66
CA ARG A 960 4.13 5.97 70.93
C ARG A 960 4.35 6.26 72.40
N SER A 961 5.09 7.32 72.70
CA SER A 961 5.11 7.95 74.03
C SER A 961 4.40 9.29 74.00
N GLU A 962 3.68 9.62 75.07
CA GLU A 962 3.01 10.90 75.22
C GLU A 962 3.37 11.56 76.55
N LEU A 963 3.58 12.86 76.52
CA LEU A 963 3.70 13.70 77.71
C LEU A 963 2.72 14.86 77.56
N GLY A 964 1.86 15.05 78.56
CA GLY A 964 0.82 16.06 78.43
C GLY A 964 0.27 16.59 79.74
N LEU A 965 -0.58 17.59 79.59
CA LEU A 965 -1.33 18.23 80.66
C LEU A 965 -2.81 18.14 80.33
N ARG A 966 -3.60 17.63 81.27
CA ARG A 966 -5.06 17.70 81.21
C ARG A 966 -5.59 18.73 82.18
N THR A 967 -6.69 19.37 81.81
CA THR A 967 -7.39 20.35 82.63
C THR A 967 -8.84 19.94 82.82
N ASP A 968 -9.40 20.22 83.99
CA ASP A 968 -10.82 19.96 84.26
C ASP A 968 -11.43 21.03 85.19
N LYS A 969 -12.68 21.41 84.92
CA LYS A 969 -13.49 22.25 85.80
C LYS A 969 -14.94 21.81 85.78
N SER A 970 -15.53 21.63 86.95
CA SER A 970 -16.92 21.20 87.11
C SER A 970 -17.78 22.34 87.68
N PHE A 971 -19.02 22.42 87.22
CA PHE A 971 -20.02 23.39 87.61
C PHE A 971 -21.26 22.65 88.09
N ALA A 972 -21.73 22.97 89.30
CA ALA A 972 -23.00 22.47 89.78
C ALA A 972 -24.16 23.15 89.02
N THR A 973 -25.17 22.37 88.67
CA THR A 973 -26.39 22.82 88.00
C THR A 973 -27.61 22.29 88.76
N LEU A 974 -28.80 22.83 88.49
CA LEU A 974 -30.05 22.37 89.12
C LEU A 974 -30.36 20.87 88.88
N ALA A 975 -29.83 20.30 87.78
CA ALA A 975 -30.11 18.92 87.36
C ALA A 975 -28.93 17.96 87.56
N GLY A 976 -27.76 18.46 87.98
CA GLY A 976 -26.54 17.67 88.19
C GLY A 976 -25.25 18.46 87.96
N VAL A 977 -24.22 17.87 87.35
CA VAL A 977 -22.87 18.48 87.21
C VAL A 977 -22.44 18.59 85.75
N LEU A 978 -22.07 19.79 85.33
CA LEU A 978 -21.46 20.06 84.02
C LEU A 978 -19.94 20.15 84.17
N ALA A 979 -19.18 19.31 83.46
CA ALA A 979 -17.72 19.33 83.45
C ALA A 979 -17.18 19.80 82.08
N LEU A 980 -16.21 20.71 82.11
CA LEU A 980 -15.41 21.12 80.97
C LEU A 980 -13.99 20.57 81.14
N ARG A 981 -13.46 19.96 80.07
CA ARG A 981 -12.17 19.27 80.08
C ARG A 981 -11.33 19.67 78.88
N GLY A 982 -10.02 19.76 79.10
CA GLY A 982 -9.03 20.06 78.08
C GLY A 982 -7.82 19.14 78.16
N ARG A 983 -7.10 18.98 77.04
CA ARG A 983 -5.79 18.30 76.97
C ARG A 983 -4.90 19.01 75.98
N VAL A 984 -3.63 19.13 76.33
CA VAL A 984 -2.53 19.42 75.40
C VAL A 984 -1.41 18.44 75.69
N ALA A 985 -0.89 17.76 74.67
CA ALA A 985 0.20 16.80 74.82
C ALA A 985 1.15 16.81 73.62
N TRP A 986 2.40 16.42 73.85
CA TRP A 986 3.35 16.03 72.82
C TRP A 986 3.36 14.51 72.72
N ALA A 987 3.34 13.99 71.50
CA ALA A 987 3.47 12.58 71.19
C ALA A 987 4.70 12.35 70.32
N HIS A 988 5.42 11.26 70.61
CA HIS A 988 6.56 10.79 69.84
C HIS A 988 6.33 9.35 69.37
N ASP A 989 6.32 9.15 68.06
CA ASP A 989 6.18 7.86 67.37
C ASP A 989 7.57 7.32 66.98
N PHE A 990 7.86 6.10 67.43
CA PHE A 990 9.16 5.45 67.21
C PHE A 990 9.25 4.76 65.83
N ASN A 991 8.13 4.43 65.20
CA ASN A 991 8.10 3.77 63.89
C ASN A 991 7.00 4.32 62.96
N PRO A 992 7.14 5.57 62.49
CA PRO A 992 6.16 6.18 61.60
C PRO A 992 6.27 5.72 60.15
N ASP A 993 7.32 4.98 59.79
CA ASP A 993 7.59 4.58 58.40
C ASP A 993 6.49 3.66 57.87
N ARG A 994 6.11 3.88 56.59
CA ARG A 994 5.08 3.10 55.91
C ARG A 994 5.66 2.54 54.63
N ALA A 995 5.88 1.22 54.63
CA ALA A 995 6.44 0.52 53.47
C ALA A 995 5.75 -0.82 53.23
N ALA A 996 5.73 -1.27 51.98
CA ALA A 996 5.25 -2.58 51.59
C ALA A 996 6.18 -3.20 50.55
N ALA A 997 6.40 -4.51 50.63
CA ALA A 997 7.05 -5.26 49.56
C ALA A 997 5.99 -5.78 48.59
N ALA A 998 6.21 -5.53 47.30
CA ALA A 998 5.31 -5.90 46.21
C ALA A 998 6.09 -6.61 45.09
N THR A 999 5.39 -7.48 44.37
CA THR A 999 5.92 -8.22 43.21
C THR A 999 4.89 -8.19 42.09
N PHE A 1000 5.31 -7.92 40.86
CA PHE A 1000 4.43 -8.05 39.70
C PHE A 1000 4.02 -9.51 39.48
N GLN A 1001 2.72 -9.79 39.38
CA GLN A 1001 2.23 -11.14 39.13
C GLN A 1001 2.65 -11.66 37.74
N ALA A 1002 2.64 -10.78 36.73
CA ALA A 1002 3.08 -11.10 35.38
C ALA A 1002 4.60 -11.24 35.25
N LEU A 1003 5.37 -10.71 36.22
CA LEU A 1003 6.83 -10.73 36.23
C LEU A 1003 7.32 -11.14 37.64
N PRO A 1004 7.29 -12.44 38.01
CA PRO A 1004 7.54 -12.88 39.38
C PRO A 1004 8.91 -12.53 39.96
N VAL A 1005 9.90 -12.24 39.11
CA VAL A 1005 11.25 -11.78 39.52
C VAL A 1005 11.36 -10.26 39.70
N ALA A 1006 10.33 -9.49 39.29
CA ALA A 1006 10.24 -8.05 39.45
C ALA A 1006 9.62 -7.69 40.82
N SER A 1007 10.40 -7.88 41.88
CA SER A 1007 10.03 -7.52 43.26
C SER A 1007 10.67 -6.21 43.69
N PHE A 1008 9.95 -5.39 44.46
CA PHE A 1008 10.43 -4.10 44.95
C PHE A 1008 9.76 -3.72 46.28
N VAL A 1009 10.35 -2.75 46.98
CA VAL A 1009 9.76 -2.13 48.18
C VAL A 1009 9.30 -0.74 47.81
N LEU A 1010 8.06 -0.42 48.19
CA LEU A 1010 7.47 0.89 48.03
C LEU A 1010 7.26 1.55 49.39
N ASN A 1011 7.26 2.88 49.41
CA ASN A 1011 6.98 3.72 50.56
C ASN A 1011 5.66 4.47 50.37
N GLY A 1012 4.88 4.58 51.43
CA GLY A 1012 3.66 5.38 51.49
C GLY A 1012 3.85 6.67 52.28
N ALA A 1013 2.79 7.49 52.35
CA ALA A 1013 2.77 8.67 53.23
C ALA A 1013 2.99 8.26 54.70
N ALA A 1014 4.11 8.70 55.25
CA ALA A 1014 4.52 8.42 56.63
C ALA A 1014 4.22 9.61 57.54
N GLN A 1015 3.84 9.34 58.78
CA GLN A 1015 3.63 10.39 59.78
C GLN A 1015 4.96 11.04 60.18
N ALA A 1016 4.91 12.25 60.74
CA ALA A 1016 6.07 12.77 61.46
C ALA A 1016 6.27 11.96 62.75
N ARG A 1017 7.52 11.90 63.24
CA ARG A 1017 7.80 11.31 64.56
C ARG A 1017 7.17 12.09 65.69
N ASP A 1018 7.00 13.40 65.53
CA ASP A 1018 6.52 14.28 66.60
C ASP A 1018 5.18 14.91 66.21
N ALA A 1019 4.21 14.86 67.12
CA ALA A 1019 2.89 15.45 66.94
C ALA A 1019 2.42 16.18 68.21
N ALA A 1020 1.65 17.26 68.01
CA ALA A 1020 0.92 17.96 69.05
C ALA A 1020 -0.52 17.42 69.11
N LEU A 1021 -0.96 17.04 70.30
CA LEU A 1021 -2.30 16.52 70.57
C LEU A 1021 -3.10 17.54 71.35
N THR A 1022 -4.35 17.77 70.95
CA THR A 1022 -5.29 18.66 71.64
C THR A 1022 -6.63 17.96 71.86
N THR A 1023 -7.29 18.28 72.97
CA THR A 1023 -8.64 17.78 73.25
C THR A 1023 -9.46 18.85 73.93
N ALA A 1024 -10.73 18.95 73.54
CA ALA A 1024 -11.76 19.71 74.22
C ALA A 1024 -12.97 18.80 74.46
N SER A 1025 -13.50 18.78 75.68
CA SER A 1025 -14.62 17.92 76.04
C SER A 1025 -15.59 18.61 76.99
N VAL A 1026 -16.87 18.35 76.80
CA VAL A 1026 -17.96 18.77 77.68
C VAL A 1026 -18.75 17.53 78.10
N GLU A 1027 -19.07 17.46 79.39
CA GLU A 1027 -19.88 16.37 79.94
C GLU A 1027 -20.95 16.91 80.87
N MET A 1028 -22.19 16.44 80.70
CA MET A 1028 -23.28 16.65 81.63
C MET A 1028 -23.60 15.34 82.37
N LYS A 1029 -23.66 15.42 83.69
CA LYS A 1029 -24.09 14.32 84.57
C LYS A 1029 -25.37 14.71 85.26
N TRP A 1030 -26.34 13.82 85.25
CA TRP A 1030 -27.61 14.00 85.94
C TRP A 1030 -27.62 13.22 87.25
N LEU A 1031 -28.37 13.73 88.22
CA LEU A 1031 -28.49 13.13 89.56
C LEU A 1031 -29.11 11.71 89.54
N ASN A 1032 -29.76 11.32 88.43
CA ASN A 1032 -30.41 10.03 88.25
C ASN A 1032 -29.48 8.92 87.72
N GLY A 1033 -28.15 9.16 87.68
CA GLY A 1033 -27.15 8.17 87.27
C GLY A 1033 -26.79 8.20 85.78
N TRP A 1034 -27.43 9.03 84.96
CA TRP A 1034 -27.06 9.23 83.56
C TRP A 1034 -25.93 10.25 83.40
N SER A 1035 -25.05 10.04 82.41
CA SER A 1035 -24.17 11.09 81.89
C SER A 1035 -24.07 11.06 80.37
N ALA A 1036 -23.76 12.21 79.78
CA ALA A 1036 -23.50 12.36 78.35
C ALA A 1036 -22.31 13.29 78.13
N ALA A 1037 -21.36 12.87 77.29
CA ALA A 1037 -20.17 13.64 76.96
C ALA A 1037 -19.98 13.78 75.46
N ALA A 1038 -19.47 14.94 75.04
CA ALA A 1038 -19.00 15.21 73.69
C ALA A 1038 -17.54 15.67 73.74
N THR A 1039 -16.69 15.05 72.93
CA THR A 1039 -15.24 15.25 72.93
C THR A 1039 -14.77 15.46 71.49
N PHE A 1040 -13.91 16.45 71.30
CA PHE A 1040 -13.19 16.72 70.06
C PHE A 1040 -11.69 16.59 70.29
N GLU A 1041 -11.01 15.87 69.42
CA GLU A 1041 -9.57 15.60 69.46
C GLU A 1041 -8.91 16.06 68.16
N GLY A 1042 -7.74 16.71 68.30
CA GLY A 1042 -6.88 17.10 67.20
C GLY A 1042 -5.48 16.50 67.37
N GLU A 1043 -4.88 16.07 66.27
CA GLU A 1043 -3.47 15.66 66.20
C GLU A 1043 -2.80 16.32 65.00
N PHE A 1044 -1.72 17.05 65.26
CA PHE A 1044 -1.07 17.93 64.29
C PHE A 1044 0.44 17.73 64.27
N SER A 1045 1.00 17.56 63.08
CA SER A 1045 2.44 17.57 62.84
C SER A 1045 2.78 18.36 61.56
N SER A 1046 4.05 18.34 61.15
CA SER A 1046 4.48 18.97 59.90
C SER A 1046 3.83 18.36 58.65
N VAL A 1047 3.37 17.11 58.72
CA VAL A 1047 2.82 16.36 57.58
C VAL A 1047 1.46 15.72 57.88
N THR A 1048 0.97 15.75 59.12
CA THR A 1048 -0.29 15.09 59.50
C THR A 1048 -1.26 16.07 60.13
N ARG A 1049 -2.52 15.98 59.70
CA ARG A 1049 -3.65 16.74 60.24
C ARG A 1049 -4.80 15.77 60.49
N SER A 1050 -5.12 15.54 61.76
CA SER A 1050 -6.16 14.61 62.19
C SER A 1050 -7.18 15.31 63.06
N TYR A 1051 -8.45 15.03 62.79
CA TYR A 1051 -9.60 15.54 63.53
C TYR A 1051 -10.51 14.38 63.88
N ALA A 1052 -10.79 14.19 65.17
CA ALA A 1052 -11.65 13.13 65.66
C ALA A 1052 -12.70 13.67 66.65
N GLY A 1053 -13.86 13.03 66.66
CA GLY A 1053 -14.97 13.33 67.56
C GLY A 1053 -15.47 12.06 68.25
N LYS A 1054 -15.86 12.20 69.51
CA LYS A 1054 -16.46 11.11 70.31
C LYS A 1054 -17.68 11.66 71.05
N GLY A 1055 -18.78 10.93 71.00
CA GLY A 1055 -19.97 11.18 71.82
C GLY A 1055 -20.26 9.94 72.65
N SER A 1056 -20.44 10.09 73.97
CA SER A 1056 -20.69 8.95 74.86
C SER A 1056 -21.87 9.22 75.80
N VAL A 1057 -22.57 8.15 76.16
CA VAL A 1057 -23.65 8.15 77.15
C VAL A 1057 -23.39 7.01 78.13
N ARG A 1058 -23.57 7.27 79.42
CA ARG A 1058 -23.34 6.31 80.50
C ARG A 1058 -24.53 6.24 81.44
N TYR A 1059 -24.77 5.07 82.00
CA TYR A 1059 -25.68 4.86 83.12
C TYR A 1059 -24.98 4.09 84.23
N ASN A 1060 -25.02 4.63 85.46
CA ASN A 1060 -24.44 4.03 86.66
C ASN A 1060 -25.55 3.71 87.67
N TRP A 1061 -25.59 2.48 88.18
CA TRP A 1061 -26.62 2.01 89.11
C TRP A 1061 -26.06 1.27 90.33
#